data_AF-A0A3R8Z4U0-F1
#
_entry.id   AF-A0A3R8Z4U0-F1
#
_cell.length_a   1.000
_cell.length_b   1.000
_cell.length_c   1.000
_cell.angle_alpha   90.00
_cell.angle_beta   90.00
_cell.angle_gamma   90.00
#
_symmetry.space_group_name_H-M   'P 1'
#
loop_
_entity.id
_entity.type
_entity.pdbx_description
1 polymer ?
#
loop_
_entity_poly.entity_id
_entity_poly.type
_entity_poly.pdbx_seq_one_letter_code
_entity_poly.pdbx_strand_id
1 'polypeptide(L)'
;MALTLIVCRLFSGMAAEKVFPDLAQPEETEAPSTFTTYRASLATEAILGGQGTGLNCSIPKLMEKIAFRPADDGSAISLRFRQACVMHDLCYRHGYATYGYTQADCDSQLQQSAYRLCRQINRQGNSQDPLSAYAACEHEAKEVLLGVTLGGAGSFHSRRSSTWFEYDPQPGRADDYIVGRAIPQETVSDPGRDFGVRTFYFRRNTVKMRVLATPPESSRVDALPFPGVLVVTPPIVMERPSGEDAALPPLVSLARNSYSDTSVHLIPFAIARQETSQRPGHALSFPGCAQDVCSQDADASINKLAVIDNQPVLVSLTHRGVLSSNKTTVKIEQNAFMPGGGRKPMTDYALNGPSTSVHNQYRFLSHDMLFERDDVGHITHALVFARGVEVSADGRQFMRDDRGENYATRVAVARQRLGNGHTGEIQRFFLNAAETDEPLSSIRLGKAQGTALLGLTWSAADLRRIENGKPANHPPLVKIWRLPPDGARPNPAPQTLSVPVPVPNGYISLPPIIARLSTQDAPLMILTRVAPDRWQSENTRPTAVITDTLAIDFVITSLLTEADGKNRFAHSYQLRCEISLDKQLQSPEASSLRQRAYRIRYGRYNPTLEAQNPAWQLNVVKSDLARRWRMSQPIVSERQLADGPVMALTMIFNGFPAMSFQALLKAESGQLRYFPADTLPRFINSCSLKALANDQ
;
A
#
# COMPACT_ATOMS: atom_id res chain seq x y z
N MET A 1 -38.13 -18.41 -15.17
CA MET A 1 -37.02 -17.60 -14.62
C MET A 1 -36.67 -17.99 -13.17
N ALA A 2 -37.64 -18.03 -12.24
CA ALA A 2 -37.40 -18.44 -10.84
C ALA A 2 -36.82 -19.87 -10.68
N LEU A 3 -37.30 -20.85 -11.46
CA LEU A 3 -36.81 -22.23 -11.42
C LEU A 3 -35.33 -22.35 -11.86
N THR A 4 -34.94 -21.62 -12.91
CA THR A 4 -33.57 -21.56 -13.43
C THR A 4 -32.61 -20.91 -12.42
N LEU A 5 -33.08 -19.88 -11.71
CA LEU A 5 -32.33 -19.22 -10.62
C LEU A 5 -32.12 -20.15 -9.43
N ILE A 6 -33.13 -20.96 -9.07
CA ILE A 6 -33.03 -21.95 -7.98
C ILE A 6 -32.03 -23.05 -8.35
N VAL A 7 -32.06 -23.53 -9.60
CA VAL A 7 -31.15 -24.58 -10.09
C VAL A 7 -29.69 -24.07 -10.10
N CYS A 8 -29.41 -22.87 -10.61
CA CYS A 8 -28.05 -22.31 -10.59
C CYS A 8 -27.50 -22.15 -9.15
N ARG A 9 -28.35 -21.75 -8.19
CA ARG A 9 -27.99 -21.62 -6.77
C ARG A 9 -27.65 -22.96 -6.10
N LEU A 10 -28.42 -24.01 -6.40
CA LEU A 10 -28.17 -25.33 -5.84
C LEU A 10 -26.88 -25.95 -6.39
N PHE A 11 -26.60 -25.73 -7.68
CA PHE A 11 -25.37 -26.23 -8.31
C PHE A 11 -24.10 -25.51 -7.83
N SER A 12 -24.15 -24.18 -7.60
CA SER A 12 -22.99 -23.44 -7.06
C SER A 12 -22.64 -23.88 -5.64
N GLY A 13 -23.63 -23.98 -4.75
CA GLY A 13 -23.43 -24.40 -3.36
C GLY A 13 -22.87 -25.82 -3.25
N MET A 14 -23.43 -26.78 -4.00
CA MET A 14 -22.92 -28.17 -3.99
C MET A 14 -21.50 -28.29 -4.58
N ALA A 15 -21.17 -27.50 -5.61
CA ALA A 15 -19.83 -27.51 -6.19
C ALA A 15 -18.80 -26.90 -5.23
N ALA A 16 -19.14 -25.81 -4.54
CA ALA A 16 -18.26 -25.13 -3.59
C ALA A 16 -17.89 -26.04 -2.41
N GLU A 17 -18.86 -26.74 -1.83
CA GLU A 17 -18.60 -27.67 -0.72
C GLU A 17 -17.75 -28.88 -1.13
N LYS A 18 -17.94 -29.38 -2.36
CA LYS A 18 -17.18 -30.53 -2.89
C LYS A 18 -15.73 -30.19 -3.23
N VAL A 19 -15.46 -28.96 -3.68
CA VAL A 19 -14.11 -28.50 -4.02
C VAL A 19 -13.34 -28.04 -2.78
N PHE A 20 -14.04 -27.54 -1.77
CA PHE A 20 -13.45 -26.97 -0.55
C PHE A 20 -14.03 -27.60 0.74
N PRO A 21 -13.83 -28.92 0.98
CA PRO A 21 -14.49 -29.63 2.08
C PRO A 21 -13.94 -29.27 3.48
N ASP A 22 -12.62 -29.12 3.66
CA ASP A 22 -11.98 -28.94 4.98
C ASP A 22 -11.00 -27.77 5.03
N LEU A 23 -11.50 -26.55 5.30
CA LEU A 23 -10.67 -25.34 5.43
C LEU A 23 -10.92 -24.60 6.75
N ALA A 24 -11.27 -25.34 7.81
CA ALA A 24 -11.70 -24.83 9.13
C ALA A 24 -10.62 -24.06 9.95
N GLN A 25 -9.54 -23.59 9.31
CA GLN A 25 -8.50 -22.79 9.95
C GLN A 25 -8.30 -21.41 9.30
N PRO A 26 -7.93 -20.38 10.06
CA PRO A 26 -7.67 -20.38 11.53
C PRO A 26 -8.95 -20.63 12.33
N GLU A 27 -8.93 -20.93 13.64
CA GLU A 27 -10.13 -21.06 14.53
C GLU A 27 -10.46 -19.75 15.29
N GLU A 28 -9.67 -18.71 15.05
CA GLU A 28 -9.76 -17.42 15.75
C GLU A 28 -11.06 -16.65 15.48
N THR A 29 -11.42 -15.78 16.43
CA THR A 29 -12.59 -14.87 16.36
C THR A 29 -12.18 -13.40 16.09
N GLU A 30 -10.92 -13.18 15.68
CA GLU A 30 -10.38 -11.87 15.36
C GLU A 30 -10.80 -11.38 13.98
N ALA A 31 -10.77 -10.06 13.81
CA ALA A 31 -10.94 -9.48 12.49
C ALA A 31 -9.76 -9.93 11.62
N PRO A 32 -9.98 -10.18 10.32
CA PRO A 32 -8.82 -10.25 9.44
C PRO A 32 -7.99 -8.98 9.56
N SER A 33 -6.68 -9.12 9.37
CA SER A 33 -5.82 -7.95 9.18
C SER A 33 -6.33 -7.16 7.98
N THR A 34 -6.19 -5.85 8.06
CA THR A 34 -6.43 -4.97 6.93
C THR A 34 -5.13 -4.67 6.25
N PHE A 35 -5.19 -4.06 5.06
CA PHE A 35 -3.97 -3.53 4.49
C PHE A 35 -3.48 -2.33 5.30
N THR A 36 -2.20 -2.00 5.17
CA THR A 36 -1.64 -0.75 5.68
C THR A 36 -0.54 -0.32 4.73
N THR A 37 -0.64 0.91 4.22
CA THR A 37 0.44 1.47 3.41
C THR A 37 1.54 2.02 4.32
N TYR A 38 2.77 1.58 4.09
CA TYR A 38 3.94 2.14 4.76
C TYR A 38 4.63 3.17 3.87
N ARG A 39 4.97 4.31 4.47
CA ARG A 39 5.73 5.36 3.79
C ARG A 39 7.15 4.88 3.50
N ALA A 40 7.57 5.00 2.24
CA ALA A 40 8.94 4.66 1.84
C ALA A 40 9.95 5.76 2.24
N SER A 41 9.50 6.97 2.52
CA SER A 41 10.32 8.12 2.97
C SER A 41 9.49 9.07 3.84
N LEU A 42 10.14 10.01 4.54
CA LEU A 42 9.43 11.10 5.23
C LEU A 42 8.72 12.07 4.28
N ALA A 43 9.15 12.16 3.02
CA ALA A 43 8.53 13.01 2.02
C ALA A 43 7.25 12.41 1.42
N THR A 44 7.07 11.08 1.50
CA THR A 44 5.87 10.40 0.98
C THR A 44 4.68 10.67 1.90
N GLU A 45 3.68 11.42 1.43
CA GLU A 45 2.43 11.62 2.18
C GLU A 45 1.44 10.48 1.94
N ALA A 46 1.31 10.02 0.69
CA ALA A 46 0.40 8.94 0.32
C ALA A 46 0.89 8.16 -0.91
N ILE A 47 0.42 6.90 -1.03
CA ILE A 47 0.62 6.04 -2.20
C ILE A 47 -0.75 5.56 -2.67
N LEU A 48 -1.14 5.88 -3.90
CA LEU A 48 -2.46 5.59 -4.46
C LEU A 48 -2.49 4.17 -5.04
N GLY A 49 -2.67 3.16 -4.17
CA GLY A 49 -2.55 1.74 -4.51
C GLY A 49 -3.57 1.19 -5.52
N GLY A 50 -4.73 1.85 -5.69
CA GLY A 50 -5.82 1.31 -6.52
C GLY A 50 -5.64 1.41 -8.04
N GLN A 51 -4.55 2.02 -8.52
CA GLN A 51 -4.27 2.27 -9.95
C GLN A 51 -5.42 2.93 -10.77
N GLY A 52 -6.38 3.55 -10.09
CA GLY A 52 -7.58 4.11 -10.72
C GLY A 52 -8.68 3.09 -11.06
N THR A 53 -8.54 1.81 -10.69
CA THR A 53 -9.50 0.76 -11.05
C THR A 53 -10.53 0.47 -9.95
N GLY A 54 -10.37 1.07 -8.76
CA GLY A 54 -11.23 0.81 -7.60
C GLY A 54 -10.85 -0.43 -6.82
N LEU A 55 -11.44 -0.61 -5.63
CA LEU A 55 -11.32 -1.83 -4.84
C LEU A 55 -12.71 -2.41 -4.57
N ASN A 56 -12.97 -3.64 -5.02
CA ASN A 56 -14.27 -4.30 -4.89
C ASN A 56 -14.14 -5.82 -4.72
N CYS A 57 -15.27 -6.54 -4.68
CA CYS A 57 -15.27 -8.01 -4.61
C CYS A 57 -15.11 -8.71 -5.96
N SER A 58 -14.95 -7.98 -7.06
CA SER A 58 -14.91 -8.54 -8.43
C SER A 58 -16.10 -9.44 -8.78
N ILE A 59 -17.17 -9.47 -7.97
CA ILE A 59 -18.42 -10.19 -8.23
C ILE A 59 -19.26 -9.32 -9.17
N PRO A 60 -19.58 -9.77 -10.40
CA PRO A 60 -20.46 -9.01 -11.28
C PRO A 60 -21.82 -8.76 -10.60
N LYS A 61 -22.33 -7.52 -10.61
CA LYS A 61 -23.59 -7.15 -9.93
C LYS A 61 -24.78 -8.05 -10.28
N LEU A 62 -24.85 -8.53 -11.52
CA LEU A 62 -25.89 -9.46 -11.95
C LEU A 62 -25.72 -10.85 -11.33
N MET A 63 -24.49 -11.36 -11.28
CA MET A 63 -24.15 -12.61 -10.60
C MET A 63 -24.37 -12.49 -9.09
N GLU A 64 -24.07 -11.34 -8.51
CA GLU A 64 -24.33 -11.07 -7.10
C GLU A 64 -25.82 -11.24 -6.75
N LYS A 65 -26.71 -10.66 -7.57
CA LYS A 65 -28.16 -10.75 -7.38
C LYS A 65 -28.74 -12.14 -7.68
N ILE A 66 -28.13 -12.86 -8.63
CA ILE A 66 -28.62 -14.15 -9.09
C ILE A 66 -28.15 -15.28 -8.18
N ALA A 67 -26.87 -15.33 -7.85
CA ALA A 67 -26.25 -16.45 -7.15
C ALA A 67 -26.39 -16.33 -5.62
N PHE A 68 -26.43 -15.13 -5.05
CA PHE A 68 -26.39 -14.94 -3.60
C PHE A 68 -27.74 -14.47 -3.05
N ARG A 69 -28.11 -14.97 -1.87
CA ARG A 69 -29.25 -14.45 -1.13
C ARG A 69 -28.79 -13.20 -0.36
N PRO A 70 -29.57 -12.10 -0.37
CA PRO A 70 -29.39 -11.05 0.63
C PRO A 70 -29.53 -11.65 2.02
N ALA A 71 -28.74 -11.18 2.98
CA ALA A 71 -28.93 -11.56 4.38
C ALA A 71 -30.29 -11.05 4.90
N ASP A 72 -30.73 -11.55 6.06
CA ASP A 72 -32.01 -11.15 6.67
C ASP A 72 -32.09 -9.65 6.98
N ASP A 73 -30.94 -8.98 7.10
CA ASP A 73 -30.81 -7.53 7.26
C ASP A 73 -30.79 -6.74 5.95
N GLY A 74 -30.93 -7.41 4.81
CA GLY A 74 -30.95 -6.84 3.46
C GLY A 74 -29.57 -6.61 2.84
N SER A 75 -28.49 -6.92 3.56
CA SER A 75 -27.14 -6.57 3.12
C SER A 75 -26.60 -7.48 2.00
N ALA A 76 -25.90 -6.87 1.03
CA ALA A 76 -25.29 -7.57 -0.10
C ALA A 76 -24.05 -8.38 0.33
N ILE A 77 -23.77 -9.48 -0.39
CA ILE A 77 -22.61 -10.35 -0.13
C ILE A 77 -21.27 -9.62 -0.32
N SER A 78 -21.18 -8.75 -1.33
CA SER A 78 -19.96 -7.97 -1.61
C SER A 78 -19.63 -6.98 -0.49
N LEU A 79 -20.65 -6.36 0.11
CA LEU A 79 -20.48 -5.52 1.27
C LEU A 79 -19.96 -6.41 2.45
N ARG A 80 -20.41 -7.67 2.55
CA ARG A 80 -20.25 -8.58 3.71
C ARG A 80 -18.85 -9.12 3.84
N PHE A 81 -18.27 -9.43 2.69
CA PHE A 81 -16.90 -9.88 2.55
C PHE A 81 -15.97 -8.77 2.04
N ARG A 82 -16.41 -7.51 2.05
CA ARG A 82 -15.67 -6.39 1.44
C ARG A 82 -14.23 -6.30 1.90
N GLN A 83 -13.97 -6.42 3.19
CA GLN A 83 -12.61 -6.35 3.72
C GLN A 83 -11.71 -7.46 3.14
N ALA A 84 -12.21 -8.71 3.08
CA ALA A 84 -11.49 -9.83 2.51
C ALA A 84 -11.26 -9.64 0.99
N CYS A 85 -12.27 -9.15 0.30
CA CYS A 85 -12.20 -8.82 -1.13
C CYS A 85 -11.19 -7.72 -1.45
N VAL A 86 -11.17 -6.63 -0.68
CA VAL A 86 -10.24 -5.53 -0.90
C VAL A 86 -8.79 -5.99 -0.73
N MET A 87 -8.53 -6.83 0.28
CA MET A 87 -7.22 -7.45 0.45
C MET A 87 -6.87 -8.37 -0.73
N HIS A 88 -7.84 -9.14 -1.22
CA HIS A 88 -7.68 -10.02 -2.37
C HIS A 88 -7.37 -9.25 -3.66
N ASP A 89 -8.08 -8.15 -3.94
CA ASP A 89 -7.83 -7.25 -5.08
C ASP A 89 -6.39 -6.70 -5.05
N LEU A 90 -5.92 -6.25 -3.88
CA LEU A 90 -4.53 -5.78 -3.72
C LEU A 90 -3.53 -6.90 -3.92
N CYS A 91 -3.82 -8.11 -3.43
CA CYS A 91 -2.99 -9.28 -3.65
C CYS A 91 -2.92 -9.66 -5.13
N TYR A 92 -4.05 -9.67 -5.82
CA TYR A 92 -4.12 -9.96 -7.25
C TYR A 92 -3.32 -8.97 -8.08
N ARG A 93 -3.33 -7.68 -7.72
CA ARG A 93 -2.64 -6.62 -8.48
C ARG A 93 -1.15 -6.52 -8.14
N HIS A 94 -0.79 -6.71 -6.87
CA HIS A 94 0.52 -6.33 -6.34
C HIS A 94 1.28 -7.46 -5.66
N GLY A 95 0.60 -8.51 -5.21
CA GLY A 95 1.17 -9.57 -4.38
C GLY A 95 2.35 -10.29 -5.04
N TYR A 96 2.29 -10.51 -6.36
CA TYR A 96 3.39 -11.13 -7.08
C TYR A 96 4.64 -10.24 -7.12
N ALA A 97 4.49 -8.96 -7.46
CA ALA A 97 5.61 -8.02 -7.56
C ALA A 97 6.25 -7.71 -6.20
N THR A 98 5.43 -7.57 -5.15
CA THR A 98 5.89 -7.17 -3.81
C THR A 98 6.36 -8.36 -2.97
N TYR A 99 5.60 -9.46 -2.95
CA TYR A 99 5.78 -10.57 -2.01
C TYR A 99 6.00 -11.93 -2.69
N GLY A 100 5.96 -12.00 -4.02
CA GLY A 100 6.08 -13.26 -4.77
C GLY A 100 4.83 -14.15 -4.70
N TYR A 101 3.70 -13.64 -4.23
CA TYR A 101 2.46 -14.40 -4.08
C TYR A 101 1.92 -14.91 -5.41
N THR A 102 1.47 -16.16 -5.41
CA THR A 102 0.74 -16.78 -6.50
C THR A 102 -0.76 -16.50 -6.39
N GLN A 103 -1.52 -16.79 -7.45
CA GLN A 103 -2.98 -16.71 -7.40
C GLN A 103 -3.55 -17.58 -6.27
N ALA A 104 -3.02 -18.78 -6.08
CA ALA A 104 -3.44 -19.68 -5.00
C ALA A 104 -3.17 -19.10 -3.60
N ASP A 105 -2.08 -18.34 -3.43
CA ASP A 105 -1.79 -17.65 -2.17
C ASP A 105 -2.83 -16.57 -1.88
N CYS A 106 -3.18 -15.77 -2.89
CA CYS A 106 -4.20 -14.74 -2.76
C CYS A 106 -5.59 -15.33 -2.49
N ASP A 107 -5.99 -16.37 -3.23
CA ASP A 107 -7.28 -17.04 -3.05
C ASP A 107 -7.40 -17.69 -1.66
N SER A 108 -6.31 -18.26 -1.15
CA SER A 108 -6.28 -18.77 0.21
C SER A 108 -6.42 -17.67 1.26
N GLN A 109 -5.78 -16.51 1.06
CA GLN A 109 -5.90 -15.36 1.96
C GLN A 109 -7.32 -14.79 1.98
N LEU A 110 -7.99 -14.74 0.82
CA LEU A 110 -9.40 -14.38 0.71
C LEU A 110 -10.26 -15.29 1.58
N GLN A 111 -10.06 -16.60 1.48
CA GLN A 111 -10.83 -17.57 2.25
C GLN A 111 -10.60 -17.42 3.76
N GLN A 112 -9.34 -17.37 4.19
CA GLN A 112 -8.99 -17.20 5.61
C GLN A 112 -9.60 -15.93 6.18
N SER A 113 -9.55 -14.84 5.41
CA SER A 113 -10.14 -13.56 5.82
C SER A 113 -11.67 -13.62 5.87
N ALA A 114 -12.29 -14.28 4.90
CA ALA A 114 -13.74 -14.47 4.88
C ALA A 114 -14.24 -15.31 6.07
N TYR A 115 -13.54 -16.38 6.44
CA TYR A 115 -13.92 -17.22 7.58
C TYR A 115 -13.76 -16.47 8.91
N ARG A 116 -12.68 -15.69 9.07
CA ARG A 116 -12.50 -14.78 10.21
C ARG A 116 -13.70 -13.81 10.33
N LEU A 117 -14.10 -13.17 9.23
CA LEU A 117 -15.30 -12.32 9.20
C LEU A 117 -16.56 -13.07 9.63
N CYS A 118 -16.77 -14.30 9.13
CA CYS A 118 -17.96 -15.09 9.49
C CYS A 118 -18.11 -15.34 10.99
N ARG A 119 -16.99 -15.49 11.69
CA ARG A 119 -17.00 -15.71 13.14
C ARG A 119 -17.19 -14.43 13.93
N GLN A 120 -16.70 -13.31 13.41
CA GLN A 120 -17.02 -12.00 13.98
C GLN A 120 -18.50 -11.67 13.84
N ILE A 121 -19.07 -11.98 12.68
CA ILE A 121 -20.45 -11.71 12.30
C ILE A 121 -21.45 -12.52 13.16
N ASN A 122 -21.15 -13.79 13.45
CA ASN A 122 -22.11 -14.74 14.05
C ASN A 122 -21.72 -15.27 15.45
N ARG A 123 -20.90 -14.55 16.23
CA ARG A 123 -20.40 -15.05 17.53
C ARG A 123 -21.56 -15.37 18.51
N GLN A 124 -21.67 -16.66 18.87
CA GLN A 124 -22.57 -17.27 19.88
C GLN A 124 -23.90 -16.52 20.13
N GLY A 125 -24.90 -16.77 19.27
CA GLY A 125 -26.26 -16.93 19.79
C GLY A 125 -26.33 -18.18 20.69
N ASN A 126 -27.43 -18.38 21.42
CA ASN A 126 -27.66 -19.52 22.36
C ASN A 126 -27.59 -20.94 21.72
N SER A 127 -26.89 -21.13 20.60
CA SER A 127 -26.66 -22.43 19.96
C SER A 127 -25.75 -23.31 20.82
N GLN A 128 -26.20 -24.53 21.09
CA GLN A 128 -25.45 -25.55 21.82
C GLN A 128 -24.33 -26.20 20.96
N ASP A 129 -24.28 -25.91 19.66
CA ASP A 129 -23.22 -26.39 18.75
C ASP A 129 -22.45 -25.21 18.10
N PRO A 130 -21.19 -24.96 18.52
CA PRO A 130 -20.35 -23.90 17.98
C PRO A 130 -20.06 -23.98 16.47
N LEU A 131 -20.06 -25.18 15.88
CA LEU A 131 -19.77 -25.37 14.45
C LEU A 131 -20.98 -25.02 13.58
N SER A 132 -22.20 -25.34 14.05
CA SER A 132 -23.44 -24.96 13.37
C SER A 132 -23.65 -23.44 13.28
N ALA A 133 -23.07 -22.67 14.21
CA ALA A 133 -23.29 -21.22 14.31
C ALA A 133 -22.70 -20.42 13.14
N TYR A 134 -21.70 -20.96 12.44
CA TYR A 134 -20.98 -20.27 11.35
C TYR A 134 -21.21 -20.90 9.98
N ALA A 135 -21.76 -22.12 9.92
CA ALA A 135 -21.85 -22.93 8.70
C ALA A 135 -22.52 -22.21 7.52
N ALA A 136 -23.58 -21.44 7.77
CA ALA A 136 -24.26 -20.68 6.72
C ALA A 136 -23.37 -19.58 6.11
N CYS A 137 -22.61 -18.85 6.93
CA CYS A 137 -21.70 -17.82 6.46
C CYS A 137 -20.46 -18.42 5.79
N GLU A 138 -19.91 -19.51 6.35
CA GLU A 138 -18.78 -20.20 5.75
C GLU A 138 -19.16 -20.81 4.38
N HIS A 139 -20.39 -21.29 4.22
CA HIS A 139 -20.92 -21.71 2.92
C HIS A 139 -20.91 -20.55 1.90
N GLU A 140 -21.42 -19.38 2.26
CA GLU A 140 -21.37 -18.19 1.39
C GLU A 140 -19.93 -17.76 1.07
N ALA A 141 -19.01 -17.85 2.03
CA ALA A 141 -17.59 -17.58 1.82
C ALA A 141 -16.97 -18.55 0.79
N LYS A 142 -17.35 -19.84 0.82
CA LYS A 142 -16.95 -20.84 -0.20
C LYS A 142 -17.54 -20.49 -1.58
N GLU A 143 -18.77 -20.00 -1.64
CA GLU A 143 -19.36 -19.55 -2.91
C GLU A 143 -18.64 -18.33 -3.50
N VAL A 144 -18.25 -17.36 -2.65
CA VAL A 144 -17.42 -16.22 -3.05
C VAL A 144 -16.07 -16.71 -3.60
N LEU A 145 -15.40 -17.62 -2.89
CA LEU A 145 -14.14 -18.22 -3.33
C LEU A 145 -14.31 -18.95 -4.67
N LEU A 146 -15.35 -19.77 -4.83
CA LEU A 146 -15.62 -20.49 -6.08
C LEU A 146 -15.82 -19.52 -7.25
N GLY A 147 -16.58 -18.44 -7.03
CA GLY A 147 -16.80 -17.40 -8.04
C GLY A 147 -15.48 -16.75 -8.50
N VAL A 148 -14.59 -16.45 -7.54
CA VAL A 148 -13.27 -15.90 -7.82
C VAL A 148 -12.34 -16.92 -8.49
N THR A 149 -12.31 -18.18 -8.06
CA THR A 149 -11.44 -19.20 -8.67
C THR A 149 -11.86 -19.52 -10.11
N LEU A 150 -13.17 -19.57 -10.39
CA LEU A 150 -13.69 -19.84 -11.74
C LEU A 150 -13.61 -18.64 -12.68
N GLY A 151 -13.80 -17.42 -12.17
CA GLY A 151 -13.86 -16.18 -12.96
C GLY A 151 -12.62 -15.29 -12.90
N GLY A 152 -11.73 -15.50 -11.91
CA GLY A 152 -10.67 -14.57 -11.53
C GLY A 152 -9.29 -14.87 -12.11
N ALA A 153 -9.10 -16.00 -12.81
CA ALA A 153 -7.82 -16.32 -13.44
C ALA A 153 -7.33 -15.21 -14.40
N GLY A 154 -8.24 -14.51 -15.08
CA GLY A 154 -7.91 -13.37 -15.94
C GLY A 154 -7.67 -12.04 -15.19
N SER A 155 -8.02 -11.96 -13.91
CA SER A 155 -7.87 -10.76 -13.07
C SER A 155 -6.58 -10.78 -12.24
N PHE A 156 -5.92 -11.93 -12.10
CA PHE A 156 -4.67 -12.04 -11.38
C PHE A 156 -3.51 -11.44 -12.18
N HIS A 157 -2.85 -10.43 -11.62
CA HIS A 157 -1.66 -9.84 -12.22
C HIS A 157 -0.43 -10.64 -11.82
N SER A 158 0.02 -11.51 -12.73
CA SER A 158 1.26 -12.27 -12.59
C SER A 158 2.50 -11.41 -12.91
N ARG A 159 3.66 -12.04 -13.10
CA ARG A 159 4.94 -11.43 -13.52
C ARG A 159 4.86 -10.42 -14.67
N ARG A 160 3.82 -10.48 -15.51
CA ARG A 160 3.67 -9.62 -16.69
C ARG A 160 3.04 -8.26 -16.39
N SER A 161 2.18 -8.18 -15.38
CA SER A 161 1.31 -7.02 -15.10
C SER A 161 1.29 -6.61 -13.63
N SER A 162 1.88 -7.39 -12.73
CA SER A 162 1.94 -7.04 -11.31
C SER A 162 2.80 -5.81 -11.09
N THR A 163 2.40 -4.98 -10.13
CA THR A 163 3.09 -3.73 -9.82
C THR A 163 3.44 -3.67 -8.35
N TRP A 164 4.55 -3.02 -8.01
CA TRP A 164 4.97 -2.93 -6.63
C TRP A 164 3.98 -2.08 -5.83
N PHE A 165 3.45 -2.64 -4.73
CA PHE A 165 2.70 -1.94 -3.70
C PHE A 165 2.76 -2.77 -2.40
N GLU A 166 3.16 -2.17 -1.29
CA GLU A 166 3.17 -2.81 0.03
C GLU A 166 1.81 -2.57 0.68
N TYR A 167 1.05 -3.65 0.80
CA TYR A 167 -0.32 -3.65 1.32
C TYR A 167 -0.47 -4.58 2.52
N ASP A 168 0.20 -5.72 2.54
CA ASP A 168 0.12 -6.66 3.65
C ASP A 168 1.04 -6.16 4.78
N PRO A 169 0.51 -5.85 5.97
CA PRO A 169 1.36 -5.46 7.08
C PRO A 169 2.37 -6.56 7.43
N GLN A 170 2.01 -7.84 7.30
CA GLN A 170 2.83 -8.96 7.75
C GLN A 170 2.73 -10.10 6.74
N PRO A 171 3.55 -10.07 5.66
CA PRO A 171 3.39 -10.94 4.51
C PRO A 171 3.71 -12.40 4.83
N GLY A 172 2.71 -13.11 5.36
CA GLY A 172 2.96 -14.33 6.10
C GLY A 172 3.34 -15.55 5.28
N ARG A 173 3.01 -15.49 3.99
CA ARG A 173 3.37 -16.51 3.00
C ARG A 173 4.64 -16.16 2.22
N ALA A 174 5.24 -14.99 2.48
CA ALA A 174 6.41 -14.54 1.75
C ALA A 174 7.68 -15.11 2.38
N ASP A 175 8.31 -16.07 1.68
CA ASP A 175 9.59 -16.65 2.11
C ASP A 175 10.74 -15.63 2.05
N ASP A 176 10.73 -14.76 1.04
CA ASP A 176 11.67 -13.67 0.85
C ASP A 176 11.06 -12.49 0.08
N TYR A 177 11.44 -11.27 0.47
CA TYR A 177 11.05 -10.06 -0.25
C TYR A 177 12.01 -8.91 0.06
N ILE A 178 11.93 -7.83 -0.72
CA ILE A 178 12.82 -6.68 -0.60
C ILE A 178 11.98 -5.41 -0.52
N VAL A 179 12.27 -4.58 0.47
CA VAL A 179 11.71 -3.22 0.58
C VAL A 179 12.82 -2.18 0.59
N GLY A 180 12.58 -1.05 -0.06
CA GLY A 180 13.41 0.14 0.05
C GLY A 180 12.81 1.17 1.00
N ARG A 181 13.68 1.84 1.75
CA ARG A 181 13.36 3.03 2.54
C ARG A 181 14.40 4.11 2.30
N ALA A 182 13.95 5.34 2.02
CA ALA A 182 14.83 6.50 2.08
C ALA A 182 14.96 6.94 3.53
N ILE A 183 16.18 6.82 4.06
CA ILE A 183 16.46 7.16 5.45
C ILE A 183 16.90 8.62 5.47
N PRO A 184 16.35 9.46 6.37
CA PRO A 184 16.86 10.81 6.56
C PRO A 184 18.34 10.76 6.91
N GLN A 185 19.18 11.33 6.04
CA GLN A 185 20.62 11.46 6.25
C GLN A 185 20.97 12.93 6.47
N GLU A 186 22.08 13.18 7.18
CA GLU A 186 22.76 14.47 7.16
C GLU A 186 23.25 14.80 5.75
N THR A 187 23.83 15.98 5.57
CA THR A 187 24.39 16.44 4.28
C THR A 187 25.25 15.35 3.63
N VAL A 188 24.86 14.90 2.45
CA VAL A 188 25.55 13.80 1.77
C VAL A 188 26.74 14.33 0.99
N SER A 189 27.93 13.80 1.28
CA SER A 189 29.19 14.24 0.65
C SER A 189 29.39 13.72 -0.77
N ASP A 190 28.85 12.53 -1.11
CA ASP A 190 28.90 11.95 -2.45
C ASP A 190 27.53 11.30 -2.80
N PRO A 191 26.63 12.05 -3.45
CA PRO A 191 25.28 11.56 -3.77
C PRO A 191 25.27 10.39 -4.76
N GLY A 192 26.38 10.16 -5.46
CA GLY A 192 26.51 9.08 -6.44
C GLY A 192 26.95 7.74 -5.86
N ARG A 193 27.57 7.74 -4.68
CA ARG A 193 27.92 6.50 -3.95
C ARG A 193 26.89 6.08 -2.92
N ASP A 194 26.09 7.01 -2.40
CA ASP A 194 24.95 6.70 -1.53
C ASP A 194 23.71 7.44 -2.03
N PHE A 195 22.69 6.68 -2.43
CA PHE A 195 21.40 7.23 -2.87
C PHE A 195 20.54 7.74 -1.69
N GLY A 196 20.99 7.59 -0.44
CA GLY A 196 20.17 7.86 0.75
C GLY A 196 19.09 6.80 0.99
N VAL A 197 19.16 5.69 0.25
CA VAL A 197 18.19 4.60 0.29
C VAL A 197 18.85 3.34 0.84
N ARG A 198 18.15 2.68 1.75
CA ARG A 198 18.50 1.37 2.29
C ARG A 198 17.49 0.35 1.79
N THR A 199 18.00 -0.80 1.37
CA THR A 199 17.18 -1.97 1.03
C THR A 199 17.25 -2.98 2.13
N PHE A 200 16.08 -3.46 2.54
CA PHE A 200 15.91 -4.48 3.55
C PHE A 200 15.47 -5.77 2.87
N TYR A 201 16.30 -6.79 2.95
CA TYR A 201 16.04 -8.11 2.42
C TYR A 201 15.51 -8.96 3.56
N PHE A 202 14.26 -9.37 3.42
CA PHE A 202 13.59 -10.27 4.32
C PHE A 202 13.79 -11.68 3.82
N ARG A 203 14.14 -12.58 4.72
CA ARG A 203 14.15 -14.01 4.44
C ARG A 203 13.79 -14.78 5.70
N ARG A 204 12.57 -15.32 5.74
CA ARG A 204 11.99 -15.96 6.93
C ARG A 204 12.14 -15.02 8.15
N ASN A 205 12.92 -15.44 9.14
CA ASN A 205 13.17 -14.72 10.39
C ASN A 205 14.50 -13.92 10.37
N THR A 206 14.93 -13.43 9.22
CA THR A 206 16.15 -12.61 9.13
C THR A 206 15.91 -11.38 8.29
N VAL A 207 16.51 -10.27 8.71
CA VAL A 207 16.59 -9.04 7.93
C VAL A 207 18.04 -8.69 7.67
N LYS A 208 18.32 -8.36 6.41
CA LYS A 208 19.61 -7.81 5.98
C LYS A 208 19.39 -6.42 5.41
N MET A 209 20.16 -5.46 5.88
CA MET A 209 20.13 -4.10 5.33
C MET A 209 21.32 -3.88 4.42
N ARG A 210 21.11 -3.26 3.27
CA ARG A 210 22.18 -2.87 2.35
C ARG A 210 21.97 -1.44 1.87
N VAL A 211 23.07 -0.72 1.70
CA VAL A 211 23.11 0.55 0.97
C VAL A 211 22.89 0.27 -0.52
N LEU A 212 21.91 0.94 -1.13
CA LEU A 212 21.41 0.60 -2.47
C LEU A 212 22.51 0.56 -3.56
N ALA A 213 23.42 1.53 -3.54
CA ALA A 213 24.45 1.71 -4.58
C ALA A 213 25.76 0.91 -4.34
N THR A 214 25.87 0.15 -3.23
CA THR A 214 27.12 -0.57 -2.90
C THR A 214 27.14 -1.95 -3.57
N PRO A 215 28.18 -2.36 -4.33
CA PRO A 215 28.26 -3.65 -5.01
C PRO A 215 28.12 -4.88 -4.07
N PRO A 216 27.52 -5.99 -4.53
CA PRO A 216 27.23 -7.17 -3.69
C PRO A 216 28.44 -7.78 -2.99
N GLU A 217 29.61 -7.72 -3.62
CA GLU A 217 30.86 -8.34 -3.14
C GLU A 217 31.59 -7.49 -2.08
N SER A 218 31.18 -6.24 -1.87
CA SER A 218 31.92 -5.27 -1.05
C SER A 218 31.42 -5.07 0.38
N SER A 219 30.43 -5.86 0.83
CA SER A 219 29.96 -5.80 2.21
C SER A 219 29.52 -7.19 2.67
N ARG A 220 30.25 -7.80 3.61
CA ARG A 220 29.68 -8.84 4.48
C ARG A 220 28.57 -8.16 5.30
N VAL A 221 27.36 -8.16 4.77
CA VAL A 221 26.19 -7.69 5.52
C VAL A 221 25.76 -8.85 6.40
N ASP A 222 26.01 -8.72 7.70
CA ASP A 222 25.54 -9.69 8.67
C ASP A 222 24.00 -9.69 8.68
N ALA A 223 23.42 -10.89 8.65
CA ALA A 223 21.99 -11.04 8.86
C ALA A 223 21.70 -10.75 10.32
N LEU A 224 20.75 -9.87 10.59
CA LEU A 224 20.16 -9.81 11.92
C LEU A 224 19.00 -10.80 11.96
N PRO A 225 19.05 -11.85 12.79
CA PRO A 225 17.86 -12.60 13.12
C PRO A 225 16.90 -11.68 13.87
N PHE A 226 15.60 -11.72 13.58
CA PHE A 226 14.68 -11.06 14.52
C PHE A 226 14.72 -11.82 15.85
N PRO A 227 14.51 -11.13 16.99
CA PRO A 227 14.39 -11.81 18.27
C PRO A 227 13.28 -12.86 18.22
N GLY A 228 13.52 -14.07 18.75
CA GLY A 228 12.50 -15.13 18.84
C GLY A 228 12.04 -15.69 17.50
N VAL A 229 10.77 -16.13 17.40
CA VAL A 229 10.10 -16.68 16.19
C VAL A 229 9.12 -15.65 15.61
N LEU A 230 9.38 -14.35 15.81
CA LEU A 230 8.41 -13.29 15.54
C LEU A 230 8.09 -13.15 14.04
N VAL A 231 6.80 -12.93 13.74
CA VAL A 231 6.29 -12.47 12.45
C VAL A 231 6.35 -10.95 12.42
N VAL A 232 7.01 -10.36 11.43
CA VAL A 232 7.37 -8.93 11.46
C VAL A 232 6.98 -8.19 10.19
N THR A 233 6.56 -6.94 10.38
CA THR A 233 6.44 -5.93 9.31
C THR A 233 7.83 -5.49 8.85
N PRO A 234 7.97 -4.97 7.62
CA PRO A 234 9.21 -4.36 7.18
C PRO A 234 9.50 -3.06 7.96
N PRO A 235 10.76 -2.60 8.11
CA PRO A 235 11.07 -1.50 9.01
C PRO A 235 10.47 -0.22 8.43
N ILE A 236 9.72 0.49 9.26
CA ILE A 236 8.98 1.69 8.90
C ILE A 236 9.84 2.89 9.29
N VAL A 237 9.91 3.88 8.40
CA VAL A 237 10.59 5.14 8.71
C VAL A 237 9.71 5.95 9.66
N MET A 238 10.27 6.27 10.83
CA MET A 238 9.61 7.03 11.87
C MET A 238 10.00 8.50 11.83
N GLU A 239 9.03 9.38 12.10
CA GLU A 239 9.31 10.77 12.45
C GLU A 239 10.04 10.78 13.81
N ARG A 240 11.02 11.68 13.98
CA ARG A 240 11.73 11.78 15.25
C ARG A 240 10.87 12.59 16.23
N PRO A 241 10.58 12.06 17.44
CA PRO A 241 10.10 12.89 18.54
C PRO A 241 11.11 14.01 18.82
N SER A 242 10.63 15.19 19.18
CA SER A 242 11.42 16.29 19.74
C SER A 242 11.81 16.00 21.21
N GLY A 243 13.01 16.36 21.65
CA GLY A 243 13.52 16.09 23.01
C GLY A 243 14.37 14.82 23.13
N GLU A 244 15.37 14.85 24.02
CA GLU A 244 16.46 13.84 24.09
C GLU A 244 16.04 12.49 24.72
N ASP A 245 15.04 12.46 25.60
CA ASP A 245 14.73 11.29 26.45
C ASP A 245 13.73 10.26 25.84
N ALA A 246 13.18 10.50 24.64
CA ALA A 246 12.10 9.67 24.06
C ALA A 246 12.38 9.16 22.63
N ALA A 247 13.61 9.31 22.13
CA ALA A 247 13.91 9.05 20.72
C ALA A 247 13.99 7.54 20.42
N LEU A 248 12.91 6.96 19.88
CA LEU A 248 13.03 5.70 19.13
C LEU A 248 13.98 5.92 17.94
N PRO A 249 14.77 4.89 17.56
CA PRO A 249 15.60 5.00 16.38
C PRO A 249 14.74 5.14 15.11
N PRO A 250 15.29 5.65 14.00
CA PRO A 250 14.52 6.07 12.81
C PRO A 250 13.78 4.94 12.09
N LEU A 251 13.98 3.69 12.52
CA LEU A 251 13.39 2.49 11.93
C LEU A 251 12.78 1.60 13.00
N VAL A 252 11.51 1.23 12.82
CA VAL A 252 10.79 0.34 13.73
C VAL A 252 9.96 -0.64 12.91
N SER A 253 9.98 -1.91 13.29
CA SER A 253 9.02 -2.91 12.80
C SER A 253 7.99 -3.22 13.88
N LEU A 254 6.74 -3.41 13.49
CA LEU A 254 5.75 -4.13 14.29
C LEU A 254 5.99 -5.64 14.13
N ALA A 255 5.82 -6.40 15.21
CA ALA A 255 6.07 -7.83 15.29
C ALA A 255 5.01 -8.57 16.11
N ARG A 256 4.83 -9.87 15.91
CA ARG A 256 3.88 -10.76 16.62
C ARG A 256 4.49 -12.14 16.85
N ASN A 257 4.08 -12.89 17.88
CA ASN A 257 4.62 -14.24 18.08
C ASN A 257 4.12 -15.26 17.04
N SER A 258 2.95 -15.02 16.46
CA SER A 258 2.39 -15.81 15.37
C SER A 258 1.39 -14.99 14.54
N TYR A 259 0.91 -15.54 13.42
CA TYR A 259 -0.19 -14.94 12.64
C TYR A 259 -1.54 -14.94 13.37
N SER A 260 -1.63 -15.69 14.47
CA SER A 260 -2.79 -15.83 15.34
C SER A 260 -2.69 -14.98 16.61
N ASP A 261 -1.54 -14.35 16.84
CA ASP A 261 -1.28 -13.54 18.03
C ASP A 261 -1.69 -12.09 17.77
N THR A 262 -2.45 -11.50 18.69
CA THR A 262 -2.84 -10.10 18.63
C THR A 262 -1.84 -9.17 19.30
N SER A 263 -0.94 -9.70 20.11
CA SER A 263 0.06 -8.87 20.78
C SER A 263 1.06 -8.33 19.77
N VAL A 264 1.15 -7.00 19.71
CA VAL A 264 2.08 -6.28 18.86
C VAL A 264 3.32 -5.90 19.67
N HIS A 265 4.46 -6.32 19.17
CA HIS A 265 5.78 -5.98 19.66
C HIS A 265 6.39 -4.90 18.77
N LEU A 266 7.05 -3.90 19.36
CA LEU A 266 7.88 -2.97 18.59
C LEU A 266 9.33 -3.44 18.59
N ILE A 267 9.89 -3.61 17.39
CA ILE A 267 11.29 -3.99 17.19
C ILE A 267 12.03 -2.79 16.60
N PRO A 268 12.78 -2.04 17.42
CA PRO A 268 13.53 -0.89 16.96
C PRO A 268 14.84 -1.31 16.27
N PHE A 269 15.23 -0.57 15.23
CA PHE A 269 16.46 -0.77 14.47
C PHE A 269 17.30 0.50 14.42
N ALA A 270 18.57 0.39 14.78
CA ALA A 270 19.56 1.44 14.57
C ALA A 270 20.37 1.16 13.29
N ILE A 271 20.83 2.24 12.65
CA ILE A 271 21.83 2.15 11.58
C ILE A 271 23.15 2.64 12.17
N ALA A 272 24.03 1.71 12.50
CA ALA A 272 25.36 2.01 13.01
C ALA A 272 26.29 2.38 11.84
N ARG A 273 27.07 3.45 12.01
CA ARG A 273 28.18 3.77 11.10
C ARG A 273 29.36 2.87 11.47
N GLN A 274 29.87 2.13 10.51
CA GLN A 274 31.11 1.37 10.65
C GLN A 274 32.24 2.20 10.04
N GLU A 275 33.13 2.71 10.88
CA GLU A 275 34.38 3.30 10.41
C GLU A 275 35.41 2.18 10.24
N THR A 276 35.69 1.82 9.00
CA THR A 276 36.88 1.02 8.68
C THR A 276 37.85 1.89 7.90
N SER A 277 39.16 1.68 8.10
CA SER A 277 40.25 2.50 7.57
C SER A 277 40.31 2.62 6.04
N GLN A 278 39.41 1.95 5.31
CA GLN A 278 39.34 2.01 3.84
C GLN A 278 37.96 2.40 3.28
N ARG A 279 36.84 2.20 4.00
CA ARG A 279 35.50 2.66 3.58
C ARG A 279 34.55 2.86 4.79
N PRO A 280 33.87 4.00 4.91
CA PRO A 280 32.74 4.11 5.83
C PRO A 280 31.60 3.21 5.36
N GLY A 281 31.13 2.32 6.24
CA GLY A 281 30.01 1.41 6.01
C GLY A 281 28.82 1.73 6.92
N HIS A 282 27.66 1.16 6.64
CA HIS A 282 26.51 1.20 7.52
C HIS A 282 26.04 -0.23 7.80
N ALA A 283 25.81 -0.55 9.07
CA ALA A 283 25.25 -1.83 9.50
C ALA A 283 23.93 -1.61 10.23
N LEU A 284 23.00 -2.56 10.09
CA LEU A 284 21.81 -2.61 10.92
C LEU A 284 22.20 -3.19 12.28
N SER A 285 21.68 -2.66 13.37
CA SER A 285 21.83 -3.24 14.70
C SER A 285 20.54 -3.10 15.51
N PHE A 286 20.39 -3.97 16.50
CA PHE A 286 19.39 -3.78 17.56
C PHE A 286 19.94 -2.81 18.61
N PRO A 287 19.19 -1.78 19.02
CA PRO A 287 19.51 -1.03 20.23
C PRO A 287 19.51 -1.96 21.44
N GLY A 288 20.30 -1.66 22.47
CA GLY A 288 20.41 -2.49 23.69
C GLY A 288 19.08 -2.75 24.44
N CYS A 289 18.00 -2.07 24.06
CA CYS A 289 16.65 -2.23 24.63
C CYS A 289 15.77 -3.28 23.91
N ALA A 290 16.29 -4.02 22.93
CA ALA A 290 15.47 -4.84 22.03
C ALA A 290 14.95 -6.18 22.61
N GLN A 291 15.31 -6.55 23.84
CA GLN A 291 15.02 -7.92 24.32
C GLN A 291 13.83 -8.07 25.26
N ASP A 292 13.37 -7.07 26.04
CA ASP A 292 12.33 -7.32 27.06
C ASP A 292 11.26 -6.22 27.28
N VAL A 293 11.21 -5.10 26.52
CA VAL A 293 10.51 -3.89 27.02
C VAL A 293 9.31 -3.37 26.20
N CYS A 294 8.95 -3.98 25.06
CA CYS A 294 7.96 -3.37 24.13
C CYS A 294 6.86 -4.30 23.61
N SER A 295 6.23 -5.13 24.45
CA SER A 295 5.01 -5.86 24.08
C SER A 295 3.74 -5.09 24.48
N GLN A 296 2.76 -5.05 23.58
CA GLN A 296 1.40 -4.62 23.89
C GLN A 296 0.39 -5.59 23.31
N ASP A 297 -0.52 -6.06 24.13
CA ASP A 297 -1.70 -6.80 23.65
C ASP A 297 -2.60 -5.81 22.91
N ALA A 298 -2.79 -6.01 21.60
CA ALA A 298 -3.59 -5.12 20.77
C ALA A 298 -4.55 -5.93 19.92
N ASP A 299 -5.77 -6.10 20.41
CA ASP A 299 -6.85 -6.80 19.71
C ASP A 299 -7.47 -5.91 18.62
N ALA A 300 -6.69 -5.67 17.56
CA ALA A 300 -6.97 -4.66 16.56
C ALA A 300 -6.82 -5.15 15.13
N SER A 301 -7.74 -4.69 14.28
CA SER A 301 -7.72 -4.97 12.83
C SER A 301 -6.66 -4.17 12.07
N ILE A 302 -6.36 -2.96 12.56
CA ILE A 302 -5.39 -2.03 12.02
C ILE A 302 -4.45 -1.66 13.16
N ASN A 303 -3.15 -1.71 12.90
CA ASN A 303 -2.13 -1.24 13.81
C ASN A 303 -1.19 -0.29 13.04
N LYS A 304 -1.10 0.96 13.50
CA LYS A 304 -0.20 1.96 12.92
C LYS A 304 0.65 2.60 13.99
N LEU A 305 1.94 2.69 13.72
CA LEU A 305 2.86 3.47 14.53
C LEU A 305 2.88 4.92 14.04
N ALA A 306 2.75 5.86 14.97
CA ALA A 306 2.71 7.29 14.71
C ALA A 306 3.49 8.04 15.81
N VAL A 307 3.78 9.32 15.57
CA VAL A 307 4.22 10.25 16.61
C VAL A 307 3.05 11.20 16.90
N ILE A 308 2.54 11.18 18.13
CA ILE A 308 1.38 11.97 18.58
C ILE A 308 1.76 12.59 19.93
N ASP A 309 1.45 13.87 20.13
CA ASP A 309 1.86 14.63 21.32
C ASP A 309 3.35 14.42 21.64
N ASN A 310 4.16 14.35 20.57
CA ASN A 310 5.60 14.16 20.66
C ASN A 310 6.06 12.84 21.30
N GLN A 311 5.20 11.81 21.28
CA GLN A 311 5.50 10.47 21.76
C GLN A 311 5.23 9.45 20.65
N PRO A 312 6.01 8.36 20.57
CA PRO A 312 5.65 7.28 19.67
C PRO A 312 4.45 6.53 20.24
N VAL A 313 3.38 6.43 19.44
CA VAL A 313 2.10 5.87 19.83
C VAL A 313 1.71 4.80 18.81
N LEU A 314 1.33 3.61 19.30
CA LEU A 314 0.59 2.66 18.49
C LEU A 314 -0.88 3.06 18.52
N VAL A 315 -1.40 3.36 17.34
CA VAL A 315 -2.80 3.68 17.12
C VAL A 315 -3.45 2.46 16.50
N SER A 316 -4.48 1.97 17.15
CA SER A 316 -5.11 0.69 16.84
C SER A 316 -6.61 0.87 16.65
N LEU A 317 -7.16 0.35 15.54
CA LEU A 317 -8.61 0.32 15.33
C LEU A 317 -9.16 -1.05 15.69
N THR A 318 -9.94 -1.12 16.76
CA THR A 318 -10.55 -2.36 17.23
C THR A 318 -11.89 -2.59 16.54
N HIS A 319 -12.10 -3.81 16.04
CA HIS A 319 -13.45 -4.28 15.65
C HIS A 319 -14.16 -4.96 16.82
N ARG A 320 -13.40 -5.42 17.82
CA ARG A 320 -13.96 -6.03 19.03
C ARG A 320 -14.52 -4.92 19.92
N GLY A 321 -15.82 -4.64 19.74
CA GLY A 321 -16.60 -4.30 20.90
C GLY A 321 -16.43 -5.45 21.90
N VAL A 322 -15.81 -5.20 23.05
CA VAL A 322 -15.81 -6.16 24.16
C VAL A 322 -17.26 -6.37 24.54
N LEU A 323 -17.88 -7.44 24.05
CA LEU A 323 -19.27 -7.81 24.29
C LEU A 323 -19.47 -8.40 25.69
N SER A 324 -18.75 -7.91 26.69
CA SER A 324 -19.17 -8.05 28.07
C SER A 324 -20.10 -6.87 28.39
N SER A 325 -21.40 -7.15 28.49
CA SER A 325 -22.52 -6.21 28.67
C SER A 325 -22.93 -5.46 27.41
N ASN A 326 -24.11 -5.77 26.85
CA ASN A 326 -25.02 -4.98 25.97
C ASN A 326 -24.50 -3.82 25.07
N LYS A 327 -23.20 -3.66 24.81
CA LYS A 327 -22.55 -2.50 24.22
C LYS A 327 -21.42 -2.98 23.30
N THR A 328 -21.68 -2.97 22.00
CA THR A 328 -20.65 -3.06 20.96
C THR A 328 -20.13 -1.64 20.68
N THR A 329 -18.85 -1.38 20.91
CA THR A 329 -18.22 -0.09 20.54
C THR A 329 -16.99 -0.35 19.67
N VAL A 330 -16.92 0.29 18.51
CA VAL A 330 -15.70 0.39 17.71
C VAL A 330 -14.94 1.59 18.21
N LYS A 331 -13.67 1.43 18.57
CA LYS A 331 -12.86 2.49 19.16
C LYS A 331 -11.47 2.55 18.55
N ILE A 332 -10.90 3.75 18.58
CA ILE A 332 -9.47 3.95 18.34
C ILE A 332 -8.78 3.89 19.70
N GLU A 333 -7.92 2.89 19.85
CA GLU A 333 -7.03 2.74 21.01
C GLU A 333 -5.71 3.46 20.72
N GLN A 334 -5.19 4.14 21.73
CA GLN A 334 -3.93 4.88 21.64
C GLN A 334 -3.03 4.47 22.78
N ASN A 335 -1.93 3.81 22.43
CA ASN A 335 -1.00 3.31 23.42
C ASN A 335 0.38 3.92 23.19
N ALA A 336 0.77 4.85 24.06
CA ALA A 336 2.10 5.44 24.04
C ALA A 336 3.17 4.39 24.40
N PHE A 337 4.24 4.36 23.62
CA PHE A 337 5.43 3.57 23.88
C PHE A 337 6.52 4.48 24.42
N MET A 338 6.97 4.27 25.65
CA MET A 338 8.12 4.98 26.22
C MET A 338 9.19 3.96 26.62
N PRO A 339 10.45 4.12 26.19
CA PRO A 339 11.55 3.29 26.68
C PRO A 339 11.82 3.61 28.15
N GLY A 340 11.54 2.65 29.04
CA GLY A 340 11.79 2.76 30.48
C GLY A 340 10.77 3.63 31.23
N GLY A 341 10.09 3.03 32.22
CA GLY A 341 9.42 3.71 33.33
C GLY A 341 8.20 4.59 33.01
N GLY A 342 7.00 4.06 33.27
CA GLY A 342 5.77 4.85 33.43
C GLY A 342 4.88 4.93 32.20
N ARG A 343 3.98 3.95 32.07
CA ARG A 343 2.89 3.95 31.08
C ARG A 343 1.98 5.14 31.35
N LYS A 344 1.89 6.10 30.42
CA LYS A 344 0.75 7.04 30.41
C LYS A 344 -0.31 6.46 29.48
N PRO A 345 -1.39 5.87 30.00
CA PRO A 345 -2.50 5.46 29.15
C PRO A 345 -3.04 6.71 28.48
N MET A 346 -3.07 6.72 27.14
CA MET A 346 -3.90 7.69 26.44
C MET A 346 -5.34 7.17 26.49
N THR A 347 -6.31 8.08 26.52
CA THR A 347 -7.71 7.67 26.54
C THR A 347 -8.11 7.04 25.20
N ASP A 348 -8.78 5.89 25.24
CA ASP A 348 -9.43 5.33 24.04
C ASP A 348 -10.74 6.06 23.74
N TYR A 349 -11.19 6.02 22.49
CA TYR A 349 -12.36 6.78 22.07
C TYR A 349 -13.32 5.98 21.19
N ALA A 350 -14.58 5.87 21.61
CA ALA A 350 -15.64 5.20 20.87
C ALA A 350 -16.10 6.02 19.66
N LEU A 351 -16.02 5.44 18.46
CA LEU A 351 -16.47 6.06 17.21
C LEU A 351 -17.99 6.21 17.14
N ASN A 352 -18.75 5.42 17.91
CA ASN A 352 -20.22 5.41 17.92
C ASN A 352 -20.88 6.27 19.03
N GLY A 353 -20.08 6.93 19.89
CA GLY A 353 -20.60 7.74 21.01
C GLY A 353 -21.06 6.90 22.22
N PRO A 354 -21.30 7.53 23.38
CA PRO A 354 -21.77 6.81 24.56
C PRO A 354 -23.22 6.35 24.33
N SER A 355 -23.51 5.07 24.56
CA SER A 355 -24.84 4.43 24.63
C SER A 355 -25.50 3.86 23.37
N THR A 356 -24.86 3.87 22.19
CA THR A 356 -25.42 3.20 21.01
C THR A 356 -24.86 1.79 20.85
N SER A 357 -25.65 0.77 21.20
CA SER A 357 -25.36 -0.61 20.81
C SER A 357 -25.47 -0.71 19.29
N VAL A 358 -24.35 -1.01 18.63
CA VAL A 358 -24.34 -1.27 17.19
C VAL A 358 -24.99 -2.63 16.97
N HIS A 359 -26.24 -2.64 16.51
CA HIS A 359 -26.87 -3.83 15.94
C HIS A 359 -26.70 -3.78 14.43
N ASN A 360 -26.19 -4.89 13.88
CA ASN A 360 -25.67 -5.10 12.53
C ASN A 360 -24.26 -4.57 12.28
N GLN A 361 -23.27 -5.44 12.54
CA GLN A 361 -22.20 -5.83 11.61
C GLN A 361 -21.69 -4.75 10.64
N TYR A 362 -21.33 -3.57 11.15
CA TYR A 362 -20.72 -2.54 10.31
C TYR A 362 -19.50 -3.11 9.59
N ARG A 363 -19.57 -3.12 8.26
CA ARG A 363 -18.43 -3.42 7.40
C ARG A 363 -17.65 -2.12 7.24
N PHE A 364 -16.97 -1.75 8.33
CA PHE A 364 -15.93 -0.74 8.27
C PHE A 364 -15.07 -1.06 7.06
N LEU A 365 -14.78 -0.03 6.26
CA LEU A 365 -13.71 -0.12 5.29
C LEU A 365 -12.42 0.05 6.04
N SER A 366 -12.11 -0.95 6.84
CA SER A 366 -10.79 -1.12 7.39
C SER A 366 -9.99 -1.72 6.23
N HIS A 367 -9.75 -0.87 5.24
CA HIS A 367 -8.74 -1.09 4.23
C HIS A 367 -7.48 -0.38 4.70
N ASP A 368 -7.63 0.77 5.37
CA ASP A 368 -6.58 1.53 6.04
C ASP A 368 -7.19 2.57 7.01
N MET A 369 -6.47 2.95 8.06
CA MET A 369 -6.79 4.12 8.89
C MET A 369 -5.89 5.28 8.44
N LEU A 370 -6.47 6.37 7.94
CA LEU A 370 -5.68 7.48 7.43
C LEU A 370 -5.38 8.49 8.55
N PHE A 371 -4.21 9.13 8.47
CA PHE A 371 -3.84 10.21 9.38
C PHE A 371 -3.92 11.56 8.70
N GLU A 372 -4.57 12.50 9.37
CA GLU A 372 -4.51 13.91 9.07
C GLU A 372 -3.31 14.54 9.76
N ARG A 373 -2.65 15.48 9.06
CA ARG A 373 -1.49 16.21 9.58
C ARG A 373 -1.72 17.70 9.55
N ASP A 374 -1.18 18.40 10.54
CA ASP A 374 -1.15 19.86 10.57
C ASP A 374 -0.15 20.46 9.55
N ASP A 375 -0.01 21.78 9.56
CA ASP A 375 0.88 22.52 8.66
C ASP A 375 2.36 22.22 8.87
N VAL A 376 2.75 21.79 10.08
CA VAL A 376 4.12 21.37 10.43
C VAL A 376 4.37 19.87 10.20
N GLY A 377 3.32 19.07 10.02
CA GLY A 377 3.40 17.64 9.68
C GLY A 377 3.09 16.70 10.82
N HIS A 378 2.70 17.21 11.99
CA HIS A 378 2.30 16.37 13.11
C HIS A 378 0.95 15.73 12.84
N ILE A 379 0.81 14.47 13.24
CA ILE A 379 -0.45 13.75 13.16
C ILE A 379 -1.42 14.32 14.20
N THR A 380 -2.58 14.78 13.75
CA THR A 380 -3.59 15.42 14.62
C THR A 380 -4.90 14.65 14.70
N HIS A 381 -5.29 13.96 13.63
CA HIS A 381 -6.54 13.20 13.59
C HIS A 381 -6.36 11.85 12.90
N ALA A 382 -7.19 10.89 13.29
CA ALA A 382 -7.43 9.66 12.56
C ALA A 382 -8.75 9.75 11.78
N LEU A 383 -8.73 9.23 10.56
CA LEU A 383 -9.87 9.12 9.67
C LEU A 383 -10.20 7.63 9.47
N VAL A 384 -11.41 7.24 9.85
CA VAL A 384 -11.92 5.87 9.76
C VAL A 384 -13.15 5.83 8.86
N PHE A 385 -13.21 4.86 7.95
CA PHE A 385 -14.19 4.78 6.89
C PHE A 385 -15.17 3.61 7.11
N ALA A 386 -16.45 3.81 6.79
CA ALA A 386 -17.47 2.77 6.84
C ALA A 386 -18.45 2.87 5.66
N ARG A 387 -18.89 1.72 5.14
CA ARG A 387 -19.92 1.63 4.09
C ARG A 387 -21.17 0.94 4.61
N GLY A 388 -22.34 1.31 4.07
CA GLY A 388 -23.64 0.79 4.49
C GLY A 388 -24.11 1.29 5.85
N VAL A 389 -23.71 2.52 6.20
CA VAL A 389 -24.00 3.18 7.48
C VAL A 389 -24.46 4.60 7.19
N GLU A 390 -25.45 5.10 7.93
CA GLU A 390 -25.87 6.50 7.89
C GLU A 390 -25.22 7.31 9.04
N VAL A 391 -25.21 8.63 8.97
CA VAL A 391 -24.70 9.59 9.96
C VAL A 391 -25.86 10.54 10.21
N SER A 392 -26.17 10.77 11.48
CA SER A 392 -27.24 11.68 11.87
C SER A 392 -27.04 13.07 11.29
N ALA A 393 -28.15 13.79 11.06
CA ALA A 393 -28.11 15.16 10.53
C ALA A 393 -27.22 16.09 11.37
N ASP A 394 -27.16 15.89 12.68
CA ASP A 394 -26.29 16.61 13.62
C ASP A 394 -24.85 16.09 13.69
N GLY A 395 -24.51 15.01 12.96
CA GLY A 395 -23.17 14.44 12.87
C GLY A 395 -22.69 13.76 14.16
N ARG A 396 -23.58 13.59 15.15
CA ARG A 396 -23.22 13.09 16.48
C ARG A 396 -23.15 11.57 16.56
N GLN A 397 -23.85 10.85 15.69
CA GLN A 397 -23.93 9.40 15.75
C GLN A 397 -24.02 8.76 14.37
N PHE A 398 -23.53 7.53 14.27
CA PHE A 398 -23.86 6.65 13.15
C PHE A 398 -25.28 6.11 13.33
N MET A 399 -26.08 6.15 12.27
CA MET A 399 -27.47 5.71 12.23
C MET A 399 -27.62 4.40 11.47
N ARG A 400 -28.60 3.61 11.92
CA ARG A 400 -29.01 2.35 11.32
C ARG A 400 -30.07 2.61 10.25
N ASP A 401 -29.69 2.94 9.02
CA ASP A 401 -30.66 2.87 7.91
C ASP A 401 -30.04 3.10 6.52
N ASP A 402 -29.56 2.05 5.86
CA ASP A 402 -29.79 1.98 4.41
C ASP A 402 -29.89 0.55 3.84
N ARG A 403 -29.80 -0.52 4.66
CA ARG A 403 -29.71 -1.92 4.19
C ARG A 403 -28.57 -2.15 3.17
N GLY A 404 -27.62 -1.23 3.07
CA GLY A 404 -26.58 -1.18 2.04
C GLY A 404 -26.98 -0.50 0.73
N GLU A 405 -28.17 0.06 0.55
CA GLU A 405 -28.62 0.58 -0.76
C GLU A 405 -27.63 1.58 -1.40
N ASN A 406 -26.96 2.41 -0.60
CA ASN A 406 -26.02 3.42 -1.07
C ASN A 406 -24.55 3.03 -0.87
N TYR A 407 -24.26 1.82 -0.36
CA TYR A 407 -22.89 1.42 -0.01
C TYR A 407 -21.93 1.56 -1.19
N ALA A 408 -22.38 1.34 -2.42
CA ALA A 408 -21.52 1.39 -3.61
C ALA A 408 -21.08 2.82 -4.00
N THR A 409 -21.75 3.86 -3.47
CA THR A 409 -21.60 5.26 -3.91
C THR A 409 -21.30 6.26 -2.79
N ARG A 410 -21.42 5.83 -1.52
CA ARG A 410 -21.19 6.67 -0.35
C ARG A 410 -20.33 5.96 0.69
N VAL A 411 -19.52 6.75 1.38
CA VAL A 411 -18.71 6.30 2.52
C VAL A 411 -18.90 7.26 3.70
N ALA A 412 -19.19 6.69 4.86
CA ALA A 412 -19.23 7.40 6.14
C ALA A 412 -17.79 7.56 6.64
N VAL A 413 -17.48 8.71 7.23
CA VAL A 413 -16.16 9.00 7.79
C VAL A 413 -16.32 9.44 9.23
N ALA A 414 -15.55 8.84 10.14
CA ALA A 414 -15.26 9.38 11.46
C ALA A 414 -13.89 10.04 11.44
N ARG A 415 -13.86 11.35 11.67
CA ARG A 415 -12.67 12.16 11.88
C ARG A 415 -12.51 12.42 13.38
N GLN A 416 -11.54 11.77 13.99
CA GLN A 416 -11.31 11.82 15.43
C GLN A 416 -9.97 12.49 15.74
N ARG A 417 -9.97 13.47 16.63
CA ARG A 417 -8.73 14.07 17.13
C ARG A 417 -7.96 13.08 18.00
N LEU A 418 -6.66 12.99 17.77
CA LEU A 418 -5.72 12.14 18.50
C LEU A 418 -5.01 12.95 19.59
N GLY A 419 -4.38 12.27 20.54
CA GLY A 419 -3.75 12.92 21.69
C GLY A 419 -4.59 12.86 22.98
N ASN A 420 -4.03 13.40 24.06
CA ASN A 420 -4.68 13.40 25.38
C ASN A 420 -5.69 14.56 25.52
N GLY A 421 -6.83 14.29 26.18
CA GLY A 421 -7.82 15.33 26.53
C GLY A 421 -8.81 15.69 25.43
N HIS A 422 -8.89 14.91 24.35
CA HIS A 422 -9.75 15.16 23.19
C HIS A 422 -11.00 14.27 23.14
N THR A 423 -11.50 13.83 24.31
CA THR A 423 -12.56 12.82 24.55
C THR A 423 -13.95 13.05 23.96
N GLY A 424 -14.17 14.13 23.20
CA GLY A 424 -15.42 14.38 22.48
C GLY A 424 -15.23 14.96 21.08
N GLU A 425 -13.98 15.10 20.62
CA GLU A 425 -13.66 15.77 19.36
C GLU A 425 -13.71 14.80 18.18
N ILE A 426 -14.93 14.32 17.89
CA ILE A 426 -15.22 13.44 16.77
C ILE A 426 -16.24 14.10 15.85
N GLN A 427 -15.83 14.30 14.60
CA GLN A 427 -16.70 14.75 13.52
C GLN A 427 -17.08 13.56 12.65
N ARG A 428 -18.38 13.41 12.33
CA ARG A 428 -18.87 12.38 11.40
C ARG A 428 -19.54 13.04 10.20
N PHE A 429 -19.29 12.50 9.01
CA PHE A 429 -19.84 13.02 7.76
C PHE A 429 -19.84 11.95 6.66
N PHE A 430 -20.45 12.27 5.52
CA PHE A 430 -20.41 11.45 4.31
C PHE A 430 -19.62 12.09 3.20
N LEU A 431 -19.02 11.22 2.40
CA LEU A 431 -18.49 11.56 1.08
C LEU A 431 -19.24 10.74 0.03
N ASN A 432 -19.57 11.36 -1.10
CA ASN A 432 -20.07 10.70 -2.30
C ASN A 432 -18.91 10.02 -3.04
N ALA A 433 -18.23 9.09 -2.36
CA ALA A 433 -17.12 8.31 -2.90
C ALA A 433 -17.63 6.91 -3.29
N ALA A 434 -17.53 6.60 -4.58
CA ALA A 434 -17.83 5.27 -5.08
C ALA A 434 -16.72 4.28 -4.74
N GLU A 435 -17.00 2.98 -4.79
CA GLU A 435 -15.97 1.94 -4.62
C GLU A 435 -14.84 2.05 -5.65
N THR A 436 -15.14 2.63 -6.83
CA THR A 436 -14.17 2.92 -7.90
C THR A 436 -13.21 4.06 -7.57
N ASP A 437 -13.51 4.82 -6.52
CA ASP A 437 -12.68 5.95 -6.06
C ASP A 437 -11.66 5.51 -5.00
N GLU A 438 -11.80 4.28 -4.49
CA GLU A 438 -10.98 3.71 -3.43
C GLU A 438 -9.73 2.98 -3.94
N PRO A 439 -8.64 2.95 -3.17
CA PRO A 439 -8.53 3.45 -1.79
C PRO A 439 -8.37 4.97 -1.73
N LEU A 440 -9.01 5.59 -0.73
CA LEU A 440 -8.82 7.00 -0.45
C LEU A 440 -7.46 7.26 0.22
N SER A 441 -6.92 8.45 0.04
CA SER A 441 -5.65 8.88 0.64
C SER A 441 -5.74 10.29 1.22
N SER A 442 -5.16 10.50 2.40
CA SER A 442 -5.12 11.79 3.08
C SER A 442 -3.85 12.54 2.72
N ILE A 443 -3.99 13.79 2.27
CA ILE A 443 -2.86 14.65 1.94
C ILE A 443 -3.08 16.05 2.51
N ARG A 444 -2.00 16.78 2.73
CA ARG A 444 -2.10 18.22 3.03
C ARG A 444 -2.13 19.01 1.73
N LEU A 445 -2.97 20.03 1.65
CA LEU A 445 -3.06 20.92 0.47
C LEU A 445 -2.04 22.08 0.51
N GLY A 446 -1.51 22.39 1.68
CA GLY A 446 -0.58 23.49 1.95
C GLY A 446 -0.74 23.97 3.39
N LYS A 447 0.22 24.76 3.89
CA LYS A 447 0.25 25.18 5.31
C LYS A 447 -1.05 25.84 5.78
N ALA A 448 -1.66 26.67 4.94
CA ALA A 448 -2.90 27.37 5.27
C ALA A 448 -4.16 26.74 4.64
N GLN A 449 -4.02 25.66 3.87
CA GLN A 449 -5.10 25.15 3.00
C GLN A 449 -5.83 23.94 3.56
N GLY A 450 -5.33 23.37 4.67
CA GLY A 450 -5.92 22.22 5.33
C GLY A 450 -5.61 20.91 4.63
N THR A 451 -6.51 19.93 4.80
CA THR A 451 -6.31 18.54 4.38
C THR A 451 -7.30 18.20 3.28
N ALA A 452 -6.96 17.24 2.42
CA ALA A 452 -7.89 16.65 1.49
C ALA A 452 -7.79 15.13 1.45
N LEU A 453 -8.92 14.50 1.17
CA LEU A 453 -9.00 13.10 0.79
C LEU A 453 -9.01 13.00 -0.74
N LEU A 454 -8.15 12.14 -1.27
CA LEU A 454 -7.98 11.92 -2.70
C LEU A 454 -8.41 10.51 -3.07
N GLY A 455 -9.18 10.42 -4.15
CA GLY A 455 -9.41 9.19 -4.91
C GLY A 455 -8.89 9.35 -6.34
N LEU A 456 -8.49 8.26 -6.96
CA LEU A 456 -8.06 8.21 -8.36
C LEU A 456 -8.95 7.21 -9.07
N THR A 457 -9.48 7.59 -10.24
CA THR A 457 -10.42 6.72 -10.96
C THR A 457 -10.34 6.90 -12.47
N TRP A 458 -10.45 5.80 -13.21
CA TRP A 458 -10.64 5.81 -14.65
C TRP A 458 -12.11 5.99 -15.00
N SER A 459 -12.40 6.58 -16.17
CA SER A 459 -13.74 6.45 -16.75
C SER A 459 -14.05 4.97 -17.01
N ALA A 460 -15.30 4.54 -16.88
CA ALA A 460 -15.67 3.14 -17.14
C ALA A 460 -15.31 2.68 -18.57
N ALA A 461 -15.29 3.61 -19.53
CA ALA A 461 -14.87 3.33 -20.90
C ALA A 461 -13.35 3.14 -21.00
N ASP A 462 -12.57 4.01 -20.38
CA ASP A 462 -11.10 3.95 -20.41
C ASP A 462 -10.56 2.80 -19.57
N LEU A 463 -11.19 2.49 -18.42
CA LEU A 463 -10.87 1.31 -17.61
C LEU A 463 -10.96 0.03 -18.45
N ARG A 464 -12.11 -0.17 -19.12
CA ARG A 464 -12.28 -1.33 -20.03
C ARG A 464 -11.25 -1.35 -21.15
N ARG A 465 -10.80 -0.19 -21.65
CA ARG A 465 -9.75 -0.17 -22.69
C ARG A 465 -8.43 -0.67 -22.12
N ILE A 466 -8.02 -0.11 -20.98
CA ILE A 466 -6.76 -0.46 -20.30
C ILE A 466 -6.75 -1.95 -19.93
N GLU A 467 -7.83 -2.47 -19.33
CA GLU A 467 -7.98 -3.89 -18.98
C GLU A 467 -7.90 -4.81 -20.22
N ASN A 468 -8.32 -4.32 -21.39
CA ASN A 468 -8.20 -5.03 -22.66
C ASN A 468 -6.88 -4.73 -23.41
N GLY A 469 -5.88 -4.16 -22.74
CA GLY A 469 -4.57 -3.82 -23.32
C GLY A 469 -4.63 -2.74 -24.41
N LYS A 470 -5.69 -1.91 -24.42
CA LYS A 470 -5.87 -0.80 -25.36
C LYS A 470 -5.50 0.53 -24.68
N PRO A 471 -4.88 1.48 -25.41
CA PRO A 471 -4.58 2.81 -24.88
C PRO A 471 -5.84 3.54 -24.41
N ALA A 472 -5.76 4.26 -23.29
CA ALA A 472 -6.84 5.13 -22.82
C ALA A 472 -7.04 6.33 -23.76
N ASN A 473 -8.27 6.81 -23.87
CA ASN A 473 -8.63 8.00 -24.63
C ASN A 473 -8.57 9.27 -23.78
N HIS A 474 -8.78 9.15 -22.47
CA HIS A 474 -8.71 10.28 -21.54
C HIS A 474 -7.77 9.96 -20.37
N PRO A 475 -7.22 10.97 -19.71
CA PRO A 475 -6.48 10.78 -18.48
C PRO A 475 -7.38 10.27 -17.36
N PRO A 476 -6.80 9.63 -16.32
CA PRO A 476 -7.53 9.32 -15.11
C PRO A 476 -7.93 10.61 -14.39
N LEU A 477 -8.97 10.52 -13.58
CA LEU A 477 -9.50 11.64 -12.81
C LEU A 477 -9.08 11.52 -11.34
N VAL A 478 -8.61 12.61 -10.76
CA VAL A 478 -8.41 12.76 -9.33
C VAL A 478 -9.66 13.42 -8.75
N LYS A 479 -10.25 12.76 -7.76
CA LYS A 479 -11.38 13.27 -6.98
C LYS A 479 -10.86 13.76 -5.64
N ILE A 480 -11.22 14.99 -5.27
CA ILE A 480 -10.70 15.69 -4.10
C ILE A 480 -11.86 16.12 -3.21
N TRP A 481 -11.87 15.61 -1.98
CA TRP A 481 -12.75 16.05 -0.90
C TRP A 481 -11.93 16.86 0.10
N ARG A 482 -12.13 18.18 0.12
CA ARG A 482 -11.40 19.06 1.04
C ARG A 482 -12.02 18.98 2.43
N LEU A 483 -11.17 18.77 3.44
CA LEU A 483 -11.50 18.90 4.85
C LEU A 483 -11.22 20.34 5.29
N PRO A 484 -12.26 21.11 5.66
CA PRO A 484 -12.09 22.50 6.08
C PRO A 484 -11.20 22.62 7.34
N PRO A 485 -10.25 23.57 7.38
CA PRO A 485 -9.34 23.73 8.52
C PRO A 485 -10.05 24.26 9.78
N ASP A 486 -11.20 24.91 9.63
CA ASP A 486 -12.05 25.40 10.72
C ASP A 486 -12.87 24.29 11.41
N GLY A 487 -12.72 23.03 10.96
CA GLY A 487 -13.47 21.89 11.49
C GLY A 487 -14.93 21.85 11.00
N ALA A 488 -15.30 22.66 9.99
CA ALA A 488 -16.59 22.52 9.31
C ALA A 488 -16.69 21.17 8.58
N ARG A 489 -17.91 20.74 8.29
CA ARG A 489 -18.12 19.48 7.55
C ARG A 489 -17.69 19.67 6.09
N PRO A 490 -16.99 18.70 5.49
CA PRO A 490 -16.61 18.78 4.09
C PRO A 490 -17.85 18.71 3.18
N ASN A 491 -17.72 19.26 1.97
CA ASN A 491 -18.70 19.01 0.92
C ASN A 491 -18.69 17.52 0.55
N PRO A 492 -19.83 16.82 0.58
CA PRO A 492 -19.88 15.41 0.20
C PRO A 492 -19.48 15.15 -1.26
N ALA A 493 -19.68 16.12 -2.16
CA ALA A 493 -19.29 16.01 -3.57
C ALA A 493 -17.81 16.37 -3.76
N PRO A 494 -17.03 15.55 -4.50
CA PRO A 494 -15.64 15.87 -4.79
C PRO A 494 -15.52 16.95 -5.86
N GLN A 495 -14.43 17.72 -5.77
CA GLN A 495 -13.87 18.37 -6.96
C GLN A 495 -13.19 17.30 -7.82
N THR A 496 -13.40 17.33 -9.14
CA THR A 496 -12.79 16.37 -10.08
C THR A 496 -11.79 17.09 -10.97
N LEU A 497 -10.58 16.55 -11.08
CA LEU A 497 -9.49 17.10 -11.90
C LEU A 497 -8.93 16.01 -12.82
N SER A 498 -8.64 16.36 -14.06
CA SER A 498 -7.91 15.46 -14.96
C SER A 498 -6.42 15.51 -14.65
N VAL A 499 -5.76 14.35 -14.58
CA VAL A 499 -4.31 14.31 -14.38
C VAL A 499 -3.60 14.82 -15.64
N PRO A 500 -2.60 15.73 -15.54
CA PRO A 500 -1.90 16.32 -16.68
C PRO A 500 -0.89 15.33 -17.26
N VAL A 501 -1.38 14.29 -17.93
CA VAL A 501 -0.55 13.25 -18.56
C VAL A 501 -0.84 13.16 -20.06
N PRO A 502 0.19 12.99 -20.91
CA PRO A 502 -0.04 12.89 -22.35
C PRO A 502 -0.72 11.56 -22.73
N VAL A 503 -1.92 11.69 -23.28
CA VAL A 503 -2.73 10.63 -23.90
C VAL A 503 -2.15 10.30 -25.29
N PRO A 504 -2.19 9.04 -25.78
CA PRO A 504 -2.99 7.89 -25.32
C PRO A 504 -2.28 6.90 -24.38
N ASN A 505 -1.04 7.18 -23.99
CA ASN A 505 -0.15 6.19 -23.38
C ASN A 505 -0.33 6.02 -21.85
N GLY A 506 -1.59 6.02 -21.35
CA GLY A 506 -2.02 5.93 -19.94
C GLY A 506 -0.92 5.74 -18.86
N TYR A 507 -0.76 6.73 -17.97
CA TYR A 507 0.41 6.84 -17.07
C TYR A 507 0.32 6.10 -15.73
N ILE A 508 -0.79 5.43 -15.41
CA ILE A 508 -0.91 4.66 -14.16
C ILE A 508 -0.34 3.25 -14.35
N SER A 509 0.95 3.15 -14.69
CA SER A 509 1.62 1.83 -14.75
C SER A 509 2.12 1.37 -13.39
N LEU A 510 2.38 2.29 -12.47
CA LEU A 510 2.75 2.05 -11.08
C LEU A 510 1.85 2.90 -10.17
N PRO A 511 1.61 2.48 -8.92
CA PRO A 511 0.87 3.30 -7.94
C PRO A 511 1.43 4.72 -7.84
N PRO A 512 0.61 5.76 -8.08
CA PRO A 512 1.05 7.14 -7.94
C PRO A 512 1.47 7.48 -6.52
N ILE A 513 2.45 8.37 -6.38
CA ILE A 513 2.95 8.84 -5.09
C ILE A 513 2.58 10.31 -4.92
N ILE A 514 2.00 10.66 -3.78
CA ILE A 514 1.91 12.04 -3.33
C ILE A 514 3.07 12.31 -2.38
N ALA A 515 3.88 13.31 -2.70
CA ALA A 515 5.04 13.69 -1.92
C ALA A 515 5.00 15.17 -1.55
N ARG A 516 5.63 15.50 -0.43
CA ARG A 516 5.84 16.88 0.01
C ARG A 516 7.32 17.11 0.26
N LEU A 517 7.83 18.19 -0.31
CA LEU A 517 9.19 18.65 -0.12
C LEU A 517 9.20 19.77 0.92
N SER A 518 10.26 19.93 1.69
CA SER A 518 10.39 21.03 2.66
C SER A 518 10.46 22.39 1.97
N THR A 519 10.91 22.40 0.72
CA THR A 519 11.06 23.60 -0.14
C THR A 519 9.78 24.05 -0.84
N GLN A 520 8.70 23.27 -0.79
CA GLN A 520 7.47 23.56 -1.52
C GLN A 520 6.24 23.42 -0.63
N ASP A 521 5.35 24.42 -0.69
CA ASP A 521 4.09 24.37 0.06
C ASP A 521 3.04 23.47 -0.60
N ALA A 522 3.02 23.41 -1.93
CA ALA A 522 2.10 22.54 -2.65
C ALA A 522 2.59 21.09 -2.64
N PRO A 523 1.71 20.10 -2.39
CA PRO A 523 2.06 18.69 -2.58
C PRO A 523 2.31 18.40 -4.07
N LEU A 524 3.22 17.45 -4.32
CA LEU A 524 3.56 16.95 -5.65
C LEU A 524 2.88 15.59 -5.86
N MET A 525 2.27 15.41 -7.03
CA MET A 525 1.84 14.10 -7.52
C MET A 525 2.85 13.58 -8.53
N ILE A 526 3.34 12.36 -8.29
CA ILE A 526 4.30 11.66 -9.12
C ILE A 526 3.64 10.44 -9.72
N LEU A 527 3.51 10.40 -11.05
CA LEU A 527 3.06 9.24 -11.81
C LEU A 527 4.26 8.60 -12.51
N THR A 528 4.42 7.29 -12.36
CA THR A 528 5.55 6.56 -12.94
C THR A 528 5.06 5.58 -14.00
N ARG A 529 5.65 5.65 -15.19
CA ARG A 529 5.41 4.73 -16.31
C ARG A 529 6.69 4.05 -16.76
N VAL A 530 6.56 2.78 -17.12
CA VAL A 530 7.63 1.99 -17.75
C VAL A 530 7.20 1.60 -19.17
N ALA A 531 7.84 2.19 -20.18
CA ALA A 531 7.54 2.04 -21.60
C ALA A 531 8.67 1.30 -22.35
N PRO A 532 8.40 0.65 -23.50
CA PRO A 532 7.11 0.56 -24.21
C PRO A 532 6.14 -0.45 -23.57
N ASP A 533 4.83 -0.30 -23.86
CA ASP A 533 3.78 -1.09 -23.22
C ASP A 533 3.48 -2.48 -23.83
N ARG A 534 4.42 -3.02 -24.62
CA ARG A 534 4.15 -4.12 -25.57
C ARG A 534 3.85 -5.49 -24.96
N TRP A 535 3.85 -5.64 -23.64
CA TRP A 535 3.90 -6.94 -22.95
C TRP A 535 2.67 -7.28 -22.10
N GLN A 536 1.60 -6.48 -22.16
CA GLN A 536 0.39 -6.73 -21.38
C GLN A 536 -0.55 -7.78 -21.97
N SER A 537 -0.51 -8.05 -23.29
CA SER A 537 -1.38 -9.08 -23.87
C SER A 537 -0.79 -10.48 -23.62
N GLU A 538 -1.57 -11.37 -22.99
CA GLU A 538 -1.20 -12.78 -22.79
C GLU A 538 -0.93 -13.52 -24.12
N ASN A 539 -1.53 -13.01 -25.22
CA ASN A 539 -1.64 -13.68 -26.51
C ASN A 539 -0.53 -13.33 -27.52
N THR A 540 0.33 -12.35 -27.25
CA THR A 540 1.44 -12.01 -28.16
C THR A 540 2.60 -12.98 -27.97
N ARG A 541 2.79 -13.89 -28.92
CA ARG A 541 4.00 -14.71 -29.04
C ARG A 541 5.24 -13.80 -29.02
N PRO A 542 6.30 -14.14 -28.27
CA PRO A 542 7.54 -13.35 -28.20
C PRO A 542 8.31 -13.49 -29.52
N THR A 543 7.85 -12.79 -30.55
CA THR A 543 8.41 -12.88 -31.91
C THR A 543 8.69 -11.51 -32.53
N ALA A 544 8.18 -10.42 -31.94
CA ALA A 544 8.53 -9.07 -32.38
C ALA A 544 9.80 -8.59 -31.66
N VAL A 545 10.78 -8.13 -32.44
CA VAL A 545 12.06 -7.55 -32.02
C VAL A 545 11.88 -6.68 -30.76
N ILE A 546 12.56 -7.06 -29.68
CA ILE A 546 12.63 -6.28 -28.46
C ILE A 546 13.49 -5.07 -28.78
N THR A 547 12.98 -3.86 -28.57
CA THR A 547 13.84 -2.67 -28.59
C THR A 547 14.86 -2.80 -27.48
N ASP A 548 16.14 -2.60 -27.77
CA ASP A 548 17.21 -2.66 -26.75
C ASP A 548 17.08 -1.57 -25.68
N THR A 549 16.11 -0.69 -25.83
CA THR A 549 15.82 0.42 -24.94
C THR A 549 14.43 0.31 -24.29
N LEU A 550 14.39 0.71 -23.03
CA LEU A 550 13.23 0.90 -22.17
C LEU A 550 13.24 2.34 -21.67
N ALA A 551 12.09 2.96 -21.48
CA ALA A 551 11.99 4.30 -20.89
C ALA A 551 11.23 4.24 -19.57
N ILE A 552 11.73 4.96 -18.57
CA ILE A 552 11.02 5.25 -17.33
C ILE A 552 10.65 6.72 -17.37
N ASP A 553 9.36 6.99 -17.42
CA ASP A 553 8.81 8.33 -17.40
C ASP A 553 8.24 8.62 -16.01
N PHE A 554 8.68 9.73 -15.41
CA PHE A 554 8.05 10.31 -14.23
C PHE A 554 7.32 11.58 -14.65
N VAL A 555 6.00 11.61 -14.48
CA VAL A 555 5.21 12.84 -14.57
C VAL A 555 5.08 13.41 -13.18
N ILE A 556 5.53 14.64 -13.00
CA ILE A 556 5.58 15.35 -11.73
C ILE A 556 4.71 16.59 -11.88
N THR A 557 3.72 16.76 -11.01
CA THR A 557 2.84 17.93 -11.05
C THR A 557 2.53 18.43 -9.65
N SER A 558 2.50 19.75 -9.48
CA SER A 558 2.04 20.37 -8.23
C SER A 558 0.53 20.42 -8.20
N LEU A 559 -0.07 20.15 -7.04
CA LEU A 559 -1.48 20.40 -6.78
C LEU A 559 -1.60 21.71 -5.99
N LEU A 560 -2.02 22.78 -6.66
CA LEU A 560 -2.20 24.09 -6.05
C LEU A 560 -3.64 24.26 -5.57
N THR A 561 -3.82 24.95 -4.45
CA THR A 561 -5.13 25.43 -3.98
C THR A 561 -5.22 26.94 -4.21
N GLU A 562 -6.21 27.35 -4.99
CA GLU A 562 -6.50 28.74 -5.32
C GLU A 562 -7.16 29.48 -4.15
N ALA A 563 -7.21 30.81 -4.25
CA ALA A 563 -7.84 31.65 -3.23
C ALA A 563 -9.35 31.37 -3.05
N ASP A 564 -10.04 30.91 -4.10
CA ASP A 564 -11.44 30.48 -4.04
C ASP A 564 -11.61 29.07 -3.45
N GLY A 565 -10.51 28.44 -3.04
CA GLY A 565 -10.45 27.13 -2.42
C GLY A 565 -10.49 25.95 -3.39
N LYS A 566 -10.56 26.19 -4.71
CA LYS A 566 -10.47 25.14 -5.71
C LYS A 566 -9.04 24.69 -5.93
N ASN A 567 -8.87 23.41 -6.22
CA ASN A 567 -7.58 22.83 -6.54
C ASN A 567 -7.35 22.80 -8.05
N ARG A 568 -6.10 22.90 -8.49
CA ARG A 568 -5.72 22.63 -9.87
C ARG A 568 -4.31 22.06 -9.95
N PHE A 569 -4.03 21.33 -11.03
CA PHE A 569 -2.67 20.95 -11.35
C PHE A 569 -1.93 22.11 -12.01
N ALA A 570 -0.65 22.26 -11.66
CA ALA A 570 0.24 23.24 -12.23
C ALA A 570 1.69 22.73 -12.22
N HIS A 571 2.56 23.42 -12.95
CA HIS A 571 4.00 23.12 -13.02
C HIS A 571 4.24 21.64 -13.33
N SER A 572 3.63 21.15 -14.40
CA SER A 572 3.72 19.74 -14.79
C SER A 572 4.99 19.50 -15.62
N TYR A 573 5.75 18.47 -15.27
CA TYR A 573 6.98 18.07 -15.95
C TYR A 573 6.96 16.57 -16.25
N GLN A 574 7.67 16.18 -17.31
CA GLN A 574 8.01 14.80 -17.60
C GLN A 574 9.53 14.64 -17.53
N LEU A 575 10.00 13.83 -16.58
CA LEU A 575 11.37 13.32 -16.56
C LEU A 575 11.38 11.95 -17.27
N ARG A 576 12.09 11.85 -18.39
CA ARG A 576 12.25 10.60 -19.13
C ARG A 576 13.68 10.11 -19.00
N CYS A 577 13.85 8.90 -18.46
CA CYS A 577 15.13 8.20 -18.38
C CYS A 577 15.12 6.98 -19.30
N GLU A 578 16.08 6.91 -20.23
CA GLU A 578 16.21 5.81 -21.19
C GLU A 578 17.25 4.80 -20.72
N ILE A 579 16.84 3.54 -20.61
CA ILE A 579 17.64 2.41 -20.15
C ILE A 579 17.96 1.52 -21.34
N SER A 580 19.24 1.21 -21.53
CA SER A 580 19.69 0.15 -22.44
C SER A 580 19.69 -1.19 -21.70
N LEU A 581 18.83 -2.12 -22.15
CA LEU A 581 18.75 -3.47 -21.60
C LEU A 581 20.03 -4.27 -21.88
N ASP A 582 20.72 -4.00 -23.00
CA ASP A 582 22.03 -4.57 -23.30
C ASP A 582 23.09 -4.13 -22.30
N LYS A 583 23.23 -2.81 -22.11
CA LYS A 583 24.20 -2.28 -21.14
C LYS A 583 23.86 -2.72 -19.72
N GLN A 584 22.57 -2.83 -19.38
CA GLN A 584 22.13 -3.35 -18.09
C GLN A 584 22.55 -4.80 -17.92
N LEU A 585 22.30 -5.65 -18.93
CA LEU A 585 22.68 -7.05 -18.89
C LEU A 585 24.19 -7.25 -18.84
N GLN A 586 24.97 -6.39 -19.49
CA GLN A 586 26.43 -6.42 -19.50
C GLN A 586 27.07 -5.78 -18.25
N SER A 587 26.28 -5.12 -17.41
CA SER A 587 26.81 -4.45 -16.22
C SER A 587 27.38 -5.46 -15.22
N PRO A 588 28.39 -5.07 -14.41
CA PRO A 588 28.91 -5.92 -13.35
C PRO A 588 27.82 -6.38 -12.37
N GLU A 589 26.87 -5.50 -12.06
CA GLU A 589 25.79 -5.71 -11.11
C GLU A 589 24.77 -6.77 -11.59
N ALA A 590 24.69 -7.02 -12.90
CA ALA A 590 23.81 -8.03 -13.48
C ALA A 590 24.35 -9.47 -13.39
N SER A 591 25.57 -9.69 -12.87
CA SER A 591 26.19 -11.02 -12.78
C SER A 591 25.28 -12.07 -12.12
N SER A 592 24.67 -11.74 -10.99
CA SER A 592 23.76 -12.65 -10.27
C SER A 592 22.47 -12.94 -11.03
N LEU A 593 21.95 -11.94 -11.76
CA LEU A 593 20.77 -12.10 -12.62
C LEU A 593 21.08 -13.03 -13.78
N ARG A 594 22.22 -12.84 -14.46
CA ARG A 594 22.68 -13.71 -15.55
C ARG A 594 22.79 -15.14 -15.05
N GLN A 595 23.53 -15.38 -13.97
CA GLN A 595 23.69 -16.71 -13.38
C GLN A 595 22.34 -17.37 -13.03
N ARG A 596 21.41 -16.62 -12.42
CA ARG A 596 20.05 -17.12 -12.10
C ARG A 596 19.28 -17.52 -13.36
N ALA A 597 19.31 -16.69 -14.40
CA ALA A 597 18.65 -16.96 -15.66
C ALA A 597 19.18 -18.24 -16.34
N TYR A 598 20.51 -18.42 -16.38
CA TYR A 598 21.11 -19.66 -16.93
C TYR A 598 20.76 -20.90 -16.12
N ARG A 599 20.82 -20.83 -14.78
CA ARG A 599 20.49 -21.98 -13.91
C ARG A 599 19.04 -22.44 -14.10
N ILE A 600 18.09 -21.51 -14.17
CA ILE A 600 16.67 -21.85 -14.40
C ILE A 600 16.48 -22.57 -15.74
N ARG A 601 17.25 -22.18 -16.77
CA ARG A 601 17.09 -22.72 -18.13
C ARG A 601 17.84 -24.04 -18.35
N TYR A 602 19.05 -24.17 -17.80
CA TYR A 602 19.98 -25.27 -18.09
C TYR A 602 20.26 -26.18 -16.90
N GLY A 603 19.63 -25.93 -15.75
CA GLY A 603 19.90 -26.63 -14.48
C GLY A 603 21.24 -26.25 -13.83
N ARG A 604 22.16 -25.64 -14.57
CA ARG A 604 23.47 -25.17 -14.08
C ARG A 604 23.91 -23.88 -14.77
N TYR A 605 24.78 -23.14 -14.10
CA TYR A 605 25.51 -22.02 -14.72
C TYR A 605 26.80 -22.56 -15.35
N ASN A 606 27.09 -22.16 -16.60
CA ASN A 606 28.34 -22.49 -17.29
C ASN A 606 28.83 -21.24 -18.05
N PRO A 607 29.99 -20.66 -17.69
CA PRO A 607 30.58 -19.50 -18.38
C PRO A 607 30.76 -19.70 -19.89
N THR A 608 31.03 -20.94 -20.32
CA THR A 608 31.16 -21.28 -21.75
C THR A 608 29.83 -21.21 -22.49
N LEU A 609 28.71 -21.57 -21.84
CA LEU A 609 27.37 -21.43 -22.44
C LEU A 609 26.95 -19.96 -22.53
N GLU A 610 27.33 -19.14 -21.54
CA GLU A 610 27.14 -17.68 -21.60
C GLU A 610 27.97 -17.05 -22.73
N ALA A 611 29.17 -17.55 -23.00
CA ALA A 611 29.98 -17.06 -24.13
C ALA A 611 29.41 -17.44 -25.51
N GLN A 612 28.65 -18.53 -25.61
CA GLN A 612 28.08 -19.05 -26.86
C GLN A 612 26.68 -18.48 -27.21
N ASN A 613 26.11 -17.63 -26.35
CA ASN A 613 24.72 -17.18 -26.35
C ASN A 613 24.09 -16.95 -27.74
N PRO A 614 23.15 -17.80 -28.18
CA PRO A 614 22.36 -17.50 -29.36
C PRO A 614 21.41 -16.33 -29.09
N ALA A 615 21.27 -15.41 -30.06
CA ALA A 615 20.57 -14.12 -29.92
C ALA A 615 19.15 -14.21 -29.32
N TRP A 616 18.44 -15.32 -29.54
CA TRP A 616 17.10 -15.53 -28.99
C TRP A 616 17.07 -15.66 -27.44
N GLN A 617 18.16 -16.12 -26.81
CA GLN A 617 18.23 -16.27 -25.35
C GLN A 617 18.41 -14.93 -24.65
N LEU A 618 19.24 -14.05 -25.23
CA LEU A 618 19.40 -12.68 -24.76
C LEU A 618 18.05 -11.94 -24.79
N ASN A 619 17.23 -12.18 -25.81
CA ASN A 619 15.90 -11.59 -25.89
C ASN A 619 14.96 -12.04 -24.75
N VAL A 620 14.99 -13.31 -24.35
CA VAL A 620 14.19 -13.78 -23.20
C VAL A 620 14.61 -13.08 -21.90
N VAL A 621 15.92 -12.93 -21.68
CA VAL A 621 16.45 -12.24 -20.49
C VAL A 621 16.13 -10.75 -20.52
N LYS A 622 16.27 -10.08 -21.68
CA LYS A 622 15.86 -8.67 -21.87
C LYS A 622 14.37 -8.46 -21.60
N SER A 623 13.52 -9.38 -22.06
CA SER A 623 12.08 -9.34 -21.75
C SER A 623 11.83 -9.44 -20.24
N ASP A 624 12.58 -10.27 -19.53
CA ASP A 624 12.48 -10.33 -18.08
C ASP A 624 12.93 -9.04 -17.38
N LEU A 625 14.05 -8.45 -17.81
CA LEU A 625 14.54 -7.17 -17.29
C LEU A 625 13.47 -6.08 -17.44
N ALA A 626 12.86 -5.99 -18.62
CA ALA A 626 11.80 -5.03 -18.88
C ALA A 626 10.57 -5.22 -17.98
N ARG A 627 10.18 -6.47 -17.71
CA ARG A 627 9.09 -6.80 -16.78
C ARG A 627 9.43 -6.42 -15.34
N ARG A 628 10.67 -6.68 -14.91
CA ARG A 628 11.13 -6.32 -13.55
C ARG A 628 11.10 -4.82 -13.28
N TRP A 629 11.37 -3.98 -14.28
CA TRP A 629 11.20 -2.53 -14.14
C TRP A 629 9.76 -2.12 -13.81
N ARG A 630 8.75 -2.85 -14.28
CA ARG A 630 7.34 -2.62 -13.94
C ARG A 630 6.95 -3.13 -12.55
N MET A 631 7.73 -4.06 -12.00
CA MET A 631 7.57 -4.56 -10.63
C MET A 631 8.47 -3.79 -9.64
N SER A 632 9.14 -2.74 -10.09
CA SER A 632 10.12 -1.99 -9.30
C SER A 632 9.45 -0.94 -8.43
N GLN A 633 10.07 -0.64 -7.29
CA GLN A 633 9.52 0.29 -6.30
C GLN A 633 10.00 1.73 -6.62
N PRO A 634 9.09 2.66 -6.91
CA PRO A 634 9.43 4.08 -6.94
C PRO A 634 9.50 4.63 -5.50
N ILE A 635 10.50 5.45 -5.21
CA ILE A 635 10.62 6.21 -3.96
C ILE A 635 10.88 7.67 -4.30
N VAL A 636 10.06 8.54 -3.72
CA VAL A 636 10.29 9.99 -3.72
C VAL A 636 10.81 10.37 -2.34
N SER A 637 11.95 11.04 -2.27
CA SER A 637 12.54 11.51 -1.01
C SER A 637 13.19 12.87 -1.18
N GLU A 638 13.45 13.55 -0.07
CA GLU A 638 14.28 14.75 -0.05
C GLU A 638 15.71 14.38 0.36
N ARG A 639 16.69 15.04 -0.25
CA ARG A 639 18.11 14.88 0.09
C ARG A 639 18.72 16.24 0.36
N GLN A 640 19.54 16.33 1.41
CA GLN A 640 20.33 17.51 1.69
C GLN A 640 21.69 17.40 0.98
N LEU A 641 21.92 18.26 -0.02
CA LEU A 641 23.24 18.46 -0.63
C LEU A 641 23.89 19.72 -0.07
N ALA A 642 25.18 19.93 -0.37
CA ALA A 642 25.89 21.15 0.00
C ALA A 642 25.19 22.43 -0.53
N ASP A 643 24.66 22.36 -1.75
CA ASP A 643 23.97 23.48 -2.43
C ASP A 643 22.48 23.60 -2.09
N GLY A 644 22.03 22.88 -1.06
CA GLY A 644 20.65 22.89 -0.57
C GLY A 644 19.88 21.57 -0.78
N PRO A 645 18.61 21.54 -0.34
CA PRO A 645 17.74 20.37 -0.51
C PRO A 645 17.37 20.13 -1.98
N VAL A 646 17.33 18.85 -2.36
CA VAL A 646 16.88 18.38 -3.68
C VAL A 646 15.88 17.25 -3.53
N MET A 647 14.95 17.15 -4.49
CA MET A 647 14.10 15.99 -4.64
C MET A 647 14.87 14.85 -5.30
N ALA A 648 14.81 13.66 -4.71
CA ALA A 648 15.35 12.44 -5.27
C ALA A 648 14.22 11.51 -5.71
N LEU A 649 14.22 11.15 -6.99
CA LEU A 649 13.38 10.11 -7.57
C LEU A 649 14.22 8.85 -7.74
N THR A 650 13.98 7.85 -6.90
CA THR A 650 14.73 6.59 -6.90
C THR A 650 13.83 5.47 -7.42
N MET A 651 14.34 4.66 -8.35
CA MET A 651 13.65 3.48 -8.83
C MET A 651 14.43 2.24 -8.41
N ILE A 652 13.88 1.45 -7.49
CA ILE A 652 14.52 0.25 -6.95
C ILE A 652 14.18 -0.95 -7.79
N PHE A 653 15.20 -1.50 -8.47
CA PHE A 653 15.00 -2.58 -9.41
C PHE A 653 14.59 -3.90 -8.73
N ASN A 654 13.44 -4.45 -9.15
CA ASN A 654 12.80 -5.58 -8.50
C ASN A 654 13.69 -6.84 -8.46
N GLY A 655 13.94 -7.33 -7.25
CA GLY A 655 14.75 -8.53 -6.97
C GLY A 655 16.26 -8.32 -7.08
N PHE A 656 16.73 -7.22 -7.67
CA PHE A 656 18.15 -6.94 -7.86
C PHE A 656 18.48 -5.46 -7.64
N PRO A 657 18.41 -4.97 -6.39
CA PRO A 657 18.50 -3.53 -6.11
C PRO A 657 19.83 -2.88 -6.51
N ALA A 658 20.89 -3.66 -6.72
CA ALA A 658 22.17 -3.15 -7.24
C ALA A 658 22.04 -2.48 -8.63
N MET A 659 21.00 -2.82 -9.40
CA MET A 659 20.72 -2.23 -10.71
C MET A 659 19.66 -1.11 -10.63
N SER A 660 19.58 -0.42 -9.49
CA SER A 660 18.68 0.72 -9.30
C SER A 660 19.33 2.02 -9.76
N PHE A 661 18.55 3.07 -9.91
CA PHE A 661 19.08 4.41 -10.18
C PHE A 661 18.30 5.48 -9.43
N GLN A 662 18.90 6.67 -9.37
CA GLN A 662 18.31 7.86 -8.79
C GLN A 662 18.48 9.04 -9.75
N ALA A 663 17.42 9.84 -9.89
CA ALA A 663 17.45 11.14 -10.54
C ALA A 663 17.22 12.24 -9.49
N LEU A 664 17.98 13.33 -9.58
CA LEU A 664 17.90 14.45 -8.65
C LEU A 664 17.29 15.67 -9.35
N LEU A 665 16.37 16.34 -8.67
CA LEU A 665 15.71 17.54 -9.16
C LEU A 665 15.79 18.63 -8.09
N LYS A 666 16.19 19.83 -8.50
CA LYS A 666 16.22 21.02 -7.65
C LYS A 666 15.01 21.89 -7.94
N ALA A 667 14.38 22.37 -6.88
CA ALA A 667 13.33 23.37 -6.99
C ALA A 667 13.98 24.77 -6.99
N GLU A 668 13.81 25.52 -8.06
CA GLU A 668 14.32 26.89 -8.21
C GLU A 668 13.19 27.81 -8.66
N SER A 669 12.83 28.79 -7.83
CA SER A 669 11.74 29.74 -8.12
C SER A 669 10.40 29.08 -8.50
N GLY A 670 10.05 27.97 -7.84
CA GLY A 670 8.83 27.20 -8.12
C GLY A 670 8.90 26.31 -9.37
N GLN A 671 10.02 26.29 -10.09
CA GLN A 671 10.26 25.38 -11.21
C GLN A 671 11.19 24.24 -10.82
N LEU A 672 10.99 23.06 -11.42
CA LEU A 672 11.87 21.92 -11.23
C LEU A 672 12.96 21.93 -12.32
N ARG A 673 14.21 21.77 -11.88
CA ARG A 673 15.36 21.58 -12.77
C ARG A 673 16.02 20.25 -12.47
N TYR A 674 16.31 19.50 -13.53
CA TYR A 674 17.04 18.25 -13.41
C TYR A 674 18.52 18.54 -13.17
N PHE A 675 19.07 17.92 -12.12
CA PHE A 675 20.48 17.95 -11.81
C PHE A 675 21.09 16.66 -12.38
N PRO A 676 21.88 16.73 -13.47
CA PRO A 676 22.55 15.56 -14.01
C PRO A 676 23.46 15.00 -12.93
N ALA A 677 23.18 13.80 -12.45
CA ALA A 677 24.10 13.11 -11.57
C ALA A 677 25.20 12.49 -12.44
N ASP A 678 26.47 12.84 -12.18
CA ASP A 678 27.65 12.25 -12.84
C ASP A 678 27.76 10.72 -12.66
N THR A 679 26.86 10.14 -11.87
CA THR A 679 26.88 8.78 -11.36
C THR A 679 25.66 7.95 -11.75
N LEU A 680 24.93 8.35 -12.80
CA LEU A 680 23.93 7.45 -13.37
C LEU A 680 24.59 6.11 -13.73
N PRO A 681 23.94 4.97 -13.46
CA PRO A 681 24.47 3.68 -13.87
C PRO A 681 24.76 3.66 -15.38
N ARG A 682 25.81 2.93 -15.79
CA ARG A 682 26.25 2.84 -17.19
C ARG A 682 25.18 2.37 -18.17
N PHE A 683 24.10 1.76 -17.66
CA PHE A 683 22.99 1.30 -18.46
C PHE A 683 21.93 2.37 -18.76
N ILE A 684 22.00 3.54 -18.14
CA ILE A 684 21.15 4.68 -18.48
C ILE A 684 21.81 5.44 -19.62
N ASN A 685 21.13 5.54 -20.75
CA ASN A 685 21.60 6.27 -21.92
C ASN A 685 21.46 7.78 -21.72
N SER A 686 20.33 8.22 -21.17
CA SER A 686 20.05 9.63 -20.89
C SER A 686 18.90 9.78 -19.90
N CYS A 687 18.85 10.91 -19.21
CA CYS A 687 17.65 11.40 -18.53
C CYS A 687 17.42 12.84 -18.97
N SER A 688 16.18 13.20 -19.31
CA SER A 688 15.82 14.55 -19.72
C SER A 688 14.50 14.99 -19.09
N LEU A 689 14.46 16.24 -18.63
CA LEU A 689 13.27 16.86 -18.05
C LEU A 689 12.67 17.82 -19.07
N LYS A 690 11.36 17.68 -19.31
CA LYS A 690 10.59 18.54 -20.19
C LYS A 690 9.37 19.08 -19.46
N ALA A 691 9.12 20.38 -19.54
CA ALA A 691 7.86 20.94 -19.09
C ALA A 691 6.71 20.46 -19.99
N LEU A 692 5.60 20.04 -19.39
CA LEU A 692 4.38 19.70 -20.11
C LEU A 692 3.59 20.99 -20.33
N ALA A 693 3.01 21.16 -21.52
CA ALA A 693 2.10 22.26 -21.76
C ALA A 693 0.88 22.10 -20.83
N ASN A 694 0.52 23.16 -20.12
CA ASN A 694 -0.77 23.23 -19.44
C ASN A 694 -1.83 23.42 -20.53
N ASP A 695 -2.24 22.35 -21.18
CA ASP A 695 -3.48 22.39 -21.95
C ASP A 695 -4.61 22.60 -20.93
N GLN A 696 -5.20 23.79 -20.97
CA GLN A 696 -6.17 24.32 -20.01
C GLN A 696 -7.41 23.42 -19.84
#